data_AF-A0A6A5R566-F1
#
_entry.id   AF-A0A6A5R566-F1
#
_cell.length_a   1.000
_cell.length_b   1.000
_cell.length_c   1.000
_cell.angle_alpha   90.00
_cell.angle_beta   90.00
_cell.angle_gamma   90.00
#
_symmetry.space_group_name_H-M   'P 1'
#
loop_
_entity.id
_entity.type
_entity.pdbx_description
1 polymer ?
#
loop_
_entity_poly.entity_id
_entity_poly.type
_entity_poly.pdbx_seq_one_letter_code
_entity_poly.pdbx_strand_id
1 'polypeptide(L)'
;MIQPGLERISLLLKNVEFPWKAIHIAGTNGKGSISHVASHLLRRRTVRTGTFTTPHLVDRWDSILINNVPVKENTFKIIENQILKLNAEEKINASPFEILTATALTCFNKAKVDIGIVEVGMGGRLDATNILNNQAISVISKIARDHEEFLGKTLAEIALHKAGILRPNVPYIVNPTNERFVQELIDEYAKEIGAGPRLFGDTPELRADIYKSKGWREYAIRQEPFQRDNTVLGIVAVRTAMKGLGKIYGDMIVEELNKKRAQSIPGRFQQIKVPQVLGNDSNDGRYIILDGGHNHDAAIALMEYVYTHARIQHGEETEEPPRGGWGVNWVVAMTQGKDAKTFLRQILRPCDRIITTSFGPVDGMPWVKPMDPKALLKIAQEVRPGVIGFAMPQVSALRALCASKAFKQPGNRHVMCGSLYLVGEFFREMKAMPTTHRFWGKDRWNPAQEEMRQMHRQEIARVNDFLRNFGNEASTSHQDTVTSAEDASRQVESELEDLHRQIDLLKLKENLPLTPRLSTINSSPSPDDTNQHNPHPSGRPFPGKFKELRERSKALRDHVETDEPVSCSSVETGQGDGTTRDPPIRYSNLNPLVFEQRGKHKIRLHFGDVQGQDRRIFARPTFLAKKKFGAQGGAAPE
;
A
#
# COMPACT_ATOMS: atom_id res chain seq x y z
N MET A 1 18.97 19.29 -1.11
CA MET A 1 18.54 18.76 0.21
C MET A 1 17.17 19.35 0.52
N ILE A 2 16.16 18.53 0.88
CA ILE A 2 14.84 19.05 1.26
C ILE A 2 14.98 19.71 2.64
N GLN A 3 14.60 20.98 2.76
CA GLN A 3 14.60 21.72 4.02
C GLN A 3 13.15 22.01 4.44
N PRO A 4 12.60 21.33 5.45
CA PRO A 4 11.26 21.63 5.96
C PRO A 4 11.17 23.08 6.49
N GLY A 5 10.02 23.73 6.28
CA GLY A 5 9.79 25.11 6.69
C GLY A 5 8.58 25.70 5.98
N LEU A 6 7.98 26.76 6.54
CA LEU A 6 6.84 27.48 5.95
C LEU A 6 7.22 28.87 5.44
N GLU A 7 8.43 29.33 5.71
CA GLU A 7 8.87 30.70 5.47
C GLU A 7 8.89 30.99 3.96
N ARG A 8 9.47 30.10 3.16
CA ARG A 8 9.60 30.29 1.70
C ARG A 8 8.26 30.25 0.98
N ILE A 9 7.40 29.29 1.31
CA ILE A 9 6.04 29.24 0.74
C ILE A 9 5.21 30.46 1.16
N SER A 10 5.39 30.96 2.40
CA SER A 10 4.74 32.20 2.86
C SER A 10 5.19 33.41 2.05
N LEU A 11 6.48 33.48 1.67
CA LEU A 11 6.99 34.54 0.80
C LEU A 11 6.42 34.45 -0.62
N LEU A 12 6.32 33.25 -1.19
CA LEU A 12 5.71 33.04 -2.52
C LEU A 12 4.23 33.45 -2.55
N LEU A 13 3.52 33.34 -1.43
CA LEU A 13 2.09 33.57 -1.31
C LEU A 13 1.73 34.75 -0.39
N LYS A 14 2.67 35.68 -0.14
CA LYS A 14 2.58 36.73 0.89
C LYS A 14 1.30 37.59 0.83
N ASN A 15 0.71 37.75 -0.35
CA ASN A 15 -0.50 38.54 -0.58
C ASN A 15 -1.61 37.72 -1.28
N VAL A 16 -1.60 36.40 -1.11
CA VAL A 16 -2.58 35.51 -1.72
C VAL A 16 -3.60 35.10 -0.68
N GLU A 17 -4.85 35.52 -0.88
CA GLU A 17 -5.98 35.02 -0.09
C GLU A 17 -6.54 33.74 -0.71
N PHE A 18 -7.14 32.89 0.12
CA PHE A 18 -7.80 31.66 -0.31
C PHE A 18 -9.31 31.76 -0.05
N PRO A 19 -10.11 32.31 -0.99
CA PRO A 19 -11.55 32.56 -0.77
C PRO A 19 -12.41 31.29 -0.73
N TRP A 20 -11.81 30.13 -0.99
CA TRP A 20 -12.44 28.81 -0.96
C TRP A 20 -12.25 28.12 0.40
N LYS A 21 -12.84 26.93 0.58
CA LYS A 21 -12.64 26.10 1.79
C LYS A 21 -11.78 24.88 1.52
N ALA A 22 -10.86 24.56 2.44
CA ALA A 22 -9.94 23.43 2.26
C ALA A 22 -10.41 22.14 2.96
N ILE A 23 -10.34 21.00 2.26
CA ILE A 23 -10.24 19.66 2.84
C ILE A 23 -8.75 19.32 2.83
N HIS A 24 -8.10 19.35 4.00
CA HIS A 24 -6.65 19.17 4.10
C HIS A 24 -6.32 17.79 4.65
N ILE A 25 -5.56 16.99 3.89
CA ILE A 25 -5.41 15.54 4.12
C ILE A 25 -3.94 15.20 4.38
N ALA A 26 -3.62 14.77 5.60
CA ALA A 26 -2.32 14.23 6.00
C ALA A 26 -2.42 12.72 6.31
N GLY A 27 -1.26 12.07 6.43
CA GLY A 27 -1.19 10.63 6.70
C GLY A 27 0.01 9.95 6.03
N THR A 28 0.22 8.67 6.31
CA THR A 28 1.23 7.86 5.61
C THR A 28 0.60 7.23 4.37
N ASN A 29 -0.43 6.40 4.57
CA ASN A 29 -1.11 5.67 3.50
C ASN A 29 -2.57 6.13 3.33
N GLY A 30 -3.09 6.11 2.11
CA GLY A 30 -4.50 6.39 1.81
C GLY A 30 -4.86 7.85 1.51
N LYS A 31 -3.93 8.81 1.66
CA LYS A 31 -4.15 10.25 1.35
C LYS A 31 -4.74 10.47 -0.05
N GLY A 32 -4.02 10.06 -1.09
CA GLY A 32 -4.51 10.14 -2.48
C GLY A 32 -5.84 9.42 -2.72
N SER A 33 -6.12 8.30 -2.04
CA SER A 33 -7.43 7.62 -2.13
C SER A 33 -8.56 8.46 -1.56
N ILE A 34 -8.34 9.07 -0.39
CA ILE A 34 -9.30 9.98 0.26
C ILE A 34 -9.54 11.20 -0.64
N SER A 35 -8.45 11.79 -1.18
CA SER A 35 -8.53 12.91 -2.13
C SER A 35 -9.33 12.55 -3.38
N HIS A 36 -9.12 11.36 -3.93
CA HIS A 36 -9.85 10.85 -5.09
C HIS A 36 -11.35 10.70 -4.79
N VAL A 37 -11.69 10.05 -3.66
CA VAL A 37 -13.09 9.88 -3.23
C VAL A 37 -13.75 11.24 -3.04
N ALA A 38 -13.11 12.16 -2.32
CA ALA A 38 -13.64 13.50 -2.09
C ALA A 38 -13.86 14.28 -3.40
N SER A 39 -12.89 14.22 -4.31
CA SER A 39 -12.94 14.91 -5.61
C SER A 39 -14.04 14.34 -6.51
N HIS A 40 -14.22 13.02 -6.50
CA HIS A 40 -15.27 12.35 -7.26
C HIS A 40 -16.66 12.64 -6.70
N LEU A 41 -16.82 12.60 -5.39
CA LEU A 41 -18.08 12.90 -4.69
C LEU A 41 -18.59 14.33 -5.00
N LEU A 42 -17.68 15.30 -4.99
CA LEU A 42 -17.99 16.69 -5.29
C LEU A 42 -18.14 16.99 -6.80
N ARG A 43 -17.83 16.03 -7.68
CA ARG A 43 -17.87 16.22 -9.13
C ARG A 43 -19.31 16.47 -9.60
N ARG A 44 -19.49 17.42 -10.53
CA ARG A 44 -20.79 17.81 -11.15
C ARG A 44 -21.83 18.36 -10.16
N ARG A 45 -21.41 18.75 -8.96
CA ARG A 45 -22.24 19.49 -8.00
C ARG A 45 -22.28 20.98 -8.40
N THR A 46 -23.12 21.76 -7.71
CA THR A 46 -23.12 23.23 -7.78
C THR A 46 -21.88 23.86 -7.12
N VAL A 47 -20.82 23.09 -6.88
CA VAL A 47 -19.54 23.56 -6.34
C VAL A 47 -18.42 23.23 -7.32
N ARG A 48 -17.53 24.19 -7.53
CA ARG A 48 -16.31 24.02 -8.29
C ARG A 48 -15.22 23.52 -7.37
N THR A 49 -14.52 22.45 -7.78
CA THR A 49 -13.48 21.83 -6.95
C THR A 49 -12.10 21.99 -7.54
N GLY A 50 -11.13 22.24 -6.66
CA GLY A 50 -9.71 22.03 -6.90
C GLY A 50 -9.25 20.77 -6.19
N THR A 51 -8.36 19.98 -6.79
CA THR A 51 -7.73 18.83 -6.12
C THR A 51 -6.24 18.87 -6.39
N PHE A 52 -5.43 18.81 -5.34
CA PHE A 52 -3.98 18.78 -5.39
C PHE A 52 -3.49 17.51 -4.69
N THR A 53 -2.88 16.59 -5.45
CA THR A 53 -2.40 15.29 -4.98
C THR A 53 -0.94 15.09 -5.33
N THR A 54 -0.16 14.47 -4.45
CA THR A 54 1.27 14.24 -4.70
C THR A 54 1.73 12.83 -4.31
N PRO A 55 2.77 12.28 -4.98
CA PRO A 55 3.40 12.81 -6.20
C PRO A 55 2.44 12.80 -7.41
N HIS A 56 2.83 13.49 -8.49
CA HIS A 56 2.14 13.34 -9.77
C HIS A 56 2.30 11.92 -10.29
N LEU A 57 1.36 11.44 -11.13
CA LEU A 57 1.41 10.08 -11.63
C LEU A 57 2.20 9.99 -12.95
N VAL A 58 1.80 10.76 -13.95
CA VAL A 58 2.40 10.79 -15.29
C VAL A 58 3.08 12.13 -15.53
N ASP A 59 2.32 13.22 -15.41
CA ASP A 59 2.79 14.55 -15.77
C ASP A 59 2.59 15.50 -14.59
N ARG A 60 3.49 16.47 -14.35
CA ARG A 60 3.39 17.36 -13.17
C ARG A 60 2.02 18.06 -13.06
N TRP A 61 1.40 18.41 -14.18
CA TRP A 61 0.07 19.04 -14.19
C TRP A 61 -1.08 18.09 -13.85
N ASP A 62 -0.90 16.77 -13.90
CA ASP A 62 -1.92 15.81 -13.47
C ASP A 62 -2.12 15.78 -11.95
N SER A 63 -1.17 16.33 -11.20
CA SER A 63 -1.30 16.54 -9.75
C SER A 63 -2.34 17.59 -9.39
N ILE A 64 -2.75 18.44 -10.34
CA ILE A 64 -3.68 19.55 -10.12
C ILE A 64 -4.93 19.34 -11.00
N LEU A 65 -6.07 19.09 -10.36
CA LEU A 65 -7.34 18.88 -11.03
C LEU A 65 -8.30 20.05 -10.73
N ILE A 66 -9.01 20.51 -11.74
CA ILE A 66 -10.19 21.37 -11.59
C ILE A 66 -11.42 20.58 -12.03
N ASN A 67 -12.41 20.43 -11.14
CA ASN A 67 -13.60 19.59 -11.36
C ASN A 67 -13.24 18.15 -11.80
N ASN A 68 -12.20 17.58 -11.19
CA ASN A 68 -11.70 16.24 -11.49
C ASN A 68 -11.21 16.08 -12.95
N VAL A 69 -10.67 17.16 -13.53
CA VAL A 69 -9.99 17.19 -14.83
C VAL A 69 -8.61 17.83 -14.64
N PRO A 70 -7.51 17.20 -15.08
CA PRO A 70 -6.19 17.81 -15.02
C PRO A 70 -6.14 19.20 -15.65
N VAL A 71 -5.42 20.12 -15.01
CA VAL A 71 -5.16 21.43 -15.63
C VAL A 71 -4.39 21.23 -16.94
N LYS A 72 -4.67 22.07 -17.93
CA LYS A 72 -3.94 22.03 -19.21
C LYS A 72 -2.48 22.38 -18.96
N GLU A 73 -1.57 21.68 -19.63
CA GLU A 73 -0.13 21.91 -19.57
C GLU A 73 0.25 23.39 -19.74
N ASN A 74 -0.29 24.07 -20.74
CA ASN A 74 -0.01 25.49 -20.96
C ASN A 74 -0.45 26.36 -19.78
N THR A 75 -1.62 26.10 -19.20
CA THR A 75 -2.10 26.84 -18.02
C THR A 75 -1.19 26.62 -16.82
N PHE A 76 -0.78 25.37 -16.59
CA PHE A 76 0.18 25.01 -15.56
C PHE A 76 1.51 25.75 -15.74
N LYS A 77 2.12 25.65 -16.94
CA LYS A 77 3.41 26.27 -17.25
C LYS A 77 3.38 27.79 -17.12
N ILE A 78 2.30 28.45 -17.56
CA ILE A 78 2.14 29.90 -17.41
C ILE A 78 2.17 30.30 -15.93
N ILE A 79 1.41 29.59 -15.08
CA ILE A 79 1.32 29.91 -13.66
C ILE A 79 2.64 29.56 -12.96
N GLU A 80 3.21 28.39 -13.24
CA GLU A 80 4.49 27.97 -12.68
C GLU A 80 5.61 28.96 -13.03
N ASN A 81 5.69 29.42 -14.28
CA ASN A 81 6.69 30.41 -14.69
C ASN A 81 6.53 31.74 -13.94
N GLN A 82 5.30 32.14 -13.59
CA GLN A 82 5.07 33.32 -12.75
C GLN A 82 5.64 33.12 -11.34
N ILE A 83 5.42 31.95 -10.74
CA ILE A 83 5.95 31.61 -9.42
C ILE A 83 7.48 31.47 -9.45
N LEU A 84 8.05 30.85 -10.49
CA LEU A 84 9.50 30.73 -10.68
C LEU A 84 10.17 32.09 -10.85
N LYS A 85 9.54 33.00 -11.62
CA LYS A 85 10.03 34.37 -11.78
C LYS A 85 10.05 35.10 -10.44
N LEU A 86 8.96 35.05 -9.69
CA LEU A 86 8.89 35.63 -8.34
C LEU A 86 9.96 35.03 -7.40
N ASN A 87 10.11 33.71 -7.41
CA ASN A 87 11.12 33.01 -6.62
C ASN A 87 12.55 33.49 -6.93
N ALA A 88 12.85 33.78 -8.20
CA ALA A 88 14.15 34.28 -8.63
C ALA A 88 14.36 35.77 -8.30
N GLU A 89 13.37 36.61 -8.57
CA GLU A 89 13.42 38.06 -8.31
C GLU A 89 13.60 38.35 -6.81
N GLU A 90 12.87 37.64 -5.96
CA GLU A 90 12.89 37.79 -4.51
C GLU A 90 13.95 36.91 -3.81
N LYS A 91 14.72 36.11 -4.57
CA LYS A 91 15.77 35.20 -4.06
C LYS A 91 15.27 34.28 -2.92
N ILE A 92 14.03 33.79 -3.04
CA ILE A 92 13.36 33.00 -1.99
C ILE A 92 14.00 31.62 -1.84
N ASN A 93 14.60 31.08 -2.91
CA ASN A 93 15.17 29.74 -2.96
C ASN A 93 14.17 28.63 -2.57
N ALA A 94 12.92 28.78 -3.02
CA ALA A 94 11.87 27.80 -2.79
C ALA A 94 12.21 26.45 -3.43
N SER A 95 11.89 25.37 -2.73
CA SER A 95 12.00 24.01 -3.22
C SER A 95 10.99 23.73 -4.34
N PRO A 96 11.21 22.70 -5.18
CA PRO A 96 10.26 22.35 -6.24
C PRO A 96 8.85 22.02 -5.72
N PHE A 97 8.74 21.47 -4.50
CA PHE A 97 7.44 21.19 -3.89
C PHE A 97 6.72 22.47 -3.43
N GLU A 98 7.43 23.45 -2.90
CA GLU A 98 6.86 24.76 -2.56
C GLU A 98 6.39 25.50 -3.82
N ILE A 99 7.17 25.45 -4.90
CA ILE A 99 6.79 26.02 -6.21
C ILE A 99 5.53 25.33 -6.76
N LEU A 100 5.49 23.99 -6.72
CA LEU A 100 4.33 23.22 -7.17
C LEU A 100 3.08 23.53 -6.32
N THR A 101 3.24 23.65 -5.00
CA THR A 101 2.15 24.01 -4.07
C THR A 101 1.61 25.40 -4.38
N ALA A 102 2.48 26.41 -4.50
CA ALA A 102 2.08 27.76 -4.88
C ALA A 102 1.37 27.80 -6.25
N THR A 103 1.86 27.01 -7.21
CA THR A 103 1.24 26.84 -8.53
C THR A 103 -0.17 26.24 -8.41
N ALA A 104 -0.35 25.18 -7.63
CA ALA A 104 -1.64 24.52 -7.40
C ALA A 104 -2.66 25.46 -6.75
N LEU A 105 -2.28 26.16 -5.67
CA LEU A 105 -3.16 27.10 -4.98
C LEU A 105 -3.51 28.30 -5.87
N THR A 106 -2.57 28.78 -6.69
CA THR A 106 -2.84 29.82 -7.68
C THR A 106 -3.80 29.35 -8.78
N CYS A 107 -3.67 28.11 -9.25
CA CYS A 107 -4.63 27.49 -10.16
C CYS A 107 -6.04 27.47 -9.56
N PHE A 108 -6.18 27.13 -8.28
CA PHE A 108 -7.46 27.10 -7.58
C PHE A 108 -8.11 28.49 -7.49
N ASN A 109 -7.32 29.51 -7.14
CA ASN A 109 -7.77 30.89 -7.10
C ASN A 109 -8.21 31.40 -8.47
N LYS A 110 -7.38 31.20 -9.51
CA LYS A 110 -7.72 31.59 -10.89
C LYS A 110 -8.96 30.87 -11.39
N ALA A 111 -9.10 29.60 -11.05
CA ALA A 111 -10.27 28.81 -11.37
C ALA A 111 -11.48 29.15 -10.49
N LYS A 112 -11.38 30.02 -9.47
CA LYS A 112 -12.48 30.36 -8.53
C LYS A 112 -13.18 29.12 -7.99
N VAL A 113 -12.40 28.16 -7.48
CA VAL A 113 -12.97 26.98 -6.83
C VAL A 113 -13.73 27.38 -5.57
N ASP A 114 -14.67 26.55 -5.12
CA ASP A 114 -15.38 26.70 -3.85
C ASP A 114 -14.73 25.81 -2.76
N ILE A 115 -14.26 24.63 -3.16
CA ILE A 115 -13.59 23.65 -2.28
C ILE A 115 -12.25 23.24 -2.90
N GLY A 116 -11.18 23.37 -2.14
CA GLY A 116 -9.86 22.80 -2.44
C GLY A 116 -9.62 21.53 -1.64
N ILE A 117 -9.37 20.41 -2.31
CA ILE A 117 -8.93 19.16 -1.69
C ILE A 117 -7.40 19.12 -1.81
N VAL A 118 -6.71 19.16 -0.69
CA VAL A 118 -5.26 19.33 -0.65
C VAL A 118 -4.62 18.19 0.13
N GLU A 119 -3.85 17.36 -0.58
CA GLU A 119 -3.02 16.31 0.00
C GLU A 119 -1.67 16.90 0.41
N VAL A 120 -1.27 16.62 1.64
CA VAL A 120 0.06 16.91 2.18
C VAL A 120 1.12 16.08 1.44
N GLY A 121 2.23 16.69 1.05
CA GLY A 121 3.35 16.00 0.40
C GLY A 121 4.12 15.10 1.35
N MET A 122 4.68 15.67 2.42
CA MET A 122 5.44 14.95 3.44
C MET A 122 5.17 15.50 4.83
N GLY A 123 4.82 14.59 5.76
CA GLY A 123 4.58 14.97 7.14
C GLY A 123 3.27 15.73 7.31
N GLY A 124 3.33 17.05 7.50
CA GLY A 124 2.17 17.90 7.80
C GLY A 124 2.55 19.27 8.37
N ARG A 125 3.12 19.30 9.59
CA ARG A 125 3.46 20.53 10.33
C ARG A 125 4.26 21.55 9.52
N LEU A 126 5.31 21.07 8.84
CA LEU A 126 6.23 21.88 8.03
C LEU A 126 6.06 21.63 6.53
N ASP A 127 4.95 21.03 6.11
CA ASP A 127 4.64 20.82 4.71
C ASP A 127 4.15 22.14 4.08
N ALA A 128 4.53 22.40 2.82
CA ALA A 128 4.15 23.63 2.14
C ALA A 128 2.62 23.83 2.07
N THR A 129 1.82 22.76 2.03
CA THR A 129 0.36 22.86 2.04
C THR A 129 -0.19 23.35 3.39
N ASN A 130 0.61 23.32 4.45
CA ASN A 130 0.23 23.81 5.77
C ASN A 130 0.26 25.34 5.88
N ILE A 131 0.47 26.06 4.77
CA ILE A 131 0.18 27.49 4.66
C ILE A 131 -1.33 27.80 4.71
N LEU A 132 -2.17 26.79 4.49
CA LEU A 132 -3.62 26.95 4.50
C LEU A 132 -4.13 27.34 5.89
N ASN A 133 -5.07 28.29 5.89
CA ASN A 133 -5.77 28.82 7.04
C ASN A 133 -7.30 28.86 6.84
N ASN A 134 -7.79 28.37 5.70
CA ASN A 134 -9.18 28.37 5.25
C ASN A 134 -9.82 26.96 5.31
N GLN A 135 -9.33 26.10 6.20
CA GLN A 135 -9.77 24.71 6.29
C GLN A 135 -11.22 24.58 6.77
N ALA A 136 -12.01 23.77 6.08
CA ALA A 136 -13.29 23.29 6.58
C ALA A 136 -13.14 22.01 7.40
N ILE A 137 -12.13 21.20 7.11
CA ILE A 137 -11.81 19.98 7.87
C ILE A 137 -10.34 19.57 7.64
N SER A 138 -9.71 19.05 8.69
CA SER A 138 -8.43 18.32 8.60
C SER A 138 -8.66 16.80 8.71
N VAL A 139 -8.05 16.03 7.81
CA VAL A 139 -8.19 14.57 7.74
C VAL A 139 -6.82 13.93 7.97
N ILE A 140 -6.74 13.02 8.94
CA ILE A 140 -5.54 12.20 9.18
C ILE A 140 -5.85 10.77 8.76
N SER A 141 -5.21 10.28 7.69
CA SER A 141 -5.37 8.90 7.21
C SER A 141 -4.55 7.91 8.07
N LYS A 142 -4.31 6.69 7.57
CA LYS A 142 -3.48 5.70 8.29
C LYS A 142 -2.06 6.24 8.46
N ILE A 143 -1.58 6.24 9.70
CA ILE A 143 -0.20 6.51 10.11
C ILE A 143 0.57 5.20 10.14
N ALA A 144 1.74 5.24 9.52
CA ALA A 144 2.69 4.14 9.47
C ALA A 144 4.10 4.73 9.38
N ARG A 145 5.11 3.91 9.65
CA ARG A 145 6.52 4.32 9.53
C ARG A 145 6.86 4.58 8.06
N ASP A 146 7.23 5.83 7.77
CA ASP A 146 7.73 6.26 6.47
C ASP A 146 8.45 7.60 6.64
N HIS A 147 9.42 7.89 5.78
CA HIS A 147 10.21 9.12 5.81
C HIS A 147 10.87 9.41 7.17
N GLU A 148 11.39 8.37 7.85
CA GLU A 148 11.94 8.47 9.21
C GLU A 148 13.11 9.47 9.33
N GLU A 149 13.86 9.66 8.24
CA GLU A 149 14.93 10.68 8.16
C GLU A 149 14.43 12.12 8.40
N PHE A 150 13.17 12.40 8.05
CA PHE A 150 12.57 13.73 8.17
C PHE A 150 11.57 13.85 9.31
N LEU A 151 10.83 12.77 9.60
CA LEU A 151 9.67 12.79 10.50
C LEU A 151 9.97 12.21 11.90
N GLY A 152 11.14 11.62 12.10
CA GLY A 152 11.52 10.92 13.32
C GLY A 152 11.42 9.40 13.19
N LYS A 153 12.02 8.68 14.14
CA LYS A 153 12.15 7.21 14.11
C LYS A 153 11.00 6.48 14.79
N THR A 154 10.05 7.23 15.36
CA THR A 154 8.95 6.65 16.14
C THR A 154 7.60 7.03 15.55
N LEU A 155 6.63 6.12 15.70
CA LEU A 155 5.28 6.34 15.20
C LEU A 155 4.62 7.59 15.83
N ALA A 156 4.96 7.89 17.09
CA ALA A 156 4.50 9.09 17.80
C ALA A 156 5.03 10.38 17.16
N GLU A 157 6.32 10.45 16.81
CA GLU A 157 6.91 11.62 16.14
C GLU A 157 6.27 11.84 14.76
N ILE A 158 6.07 10.76 14.01
CA ILE A 158 5.40 10.77 12.71
C ILE A 158 3.94 11.25 12.84
N ALA A 159 3.21 10.75 13.85
CA ALA A 159 1.83 11.13 14.13
C ALA A 159 1.71 12.62 14.47
N LEU A 160 2.56 13.14 15.38
CA LEU A 160 2.56 14.56 15.75
C LEU A 160 2.92 15.48 14.58
N HIS A 161 3.86 15.07 13.73
CA HIS A 161 4.18 15.84 12.54
C HIS A 161 2.98 15.90 11.57
N LYS A 162 2.21 14.82 11.44
CA LYS A 162 0.99 14.79 10.61
C LYS A 162 -0.17 15.55 11.25
N ALA A 163 -0.31 15.46 12.57
CA ALA A 163 -1.32 16.20 13.34
C ALA A 163 -1.13 17.73 13.23
N GLY A 164 0.08 18.22 12.90
CA GLY A 164 0.36 19.63 12.71
C GLY A 164 -0.44 20.36 11.61
N ILE A 165 -1.27 19.64 10.83
CA ILE A 165 -2.25 20.26 9.93
C ILE A 165 -3.58 20.64 10.61
N LEU A 166 -3.81 20.21 11.85
CA LEU A 166 -5.00 20.61 12.60
C LEU A 166 -4.97 22.12 12.87
N ARG A 167 -6.16 22.70 13.08
CA ARG A 167 -6.35 24.13 13.34
C ARG A 167 -7.37 24.37 14.45
N PRO A 168 -7.20 25.45 15.23
CA PRO A 168 -8.18 25.86 16.22
C PRO A 168 -9.58 25.99 15.61
N ASN A 169 -10.61 25.47 16.29
CA ASN A 169 -12.02 25.52 15.89
C ASN A 169 -12.34 24.90 14.52
N VAL A 170 -11.43 24.11 13.95
CA VAL A 170 -11.66 23.38 12.70
C VAL A 170 -11.91 21.91 13.02
N PRO A 171 -13.00 21.30 12.51
CA PRO A 171 -13.26 19.88 12.67
C PRO A 171 -12.11 19.02 12.14
N TYR A 172 -11.92 17.85 12.74
CA TYR A 172 -10.95 16.89 12.23
C TYR A 172 -11.45 15.45 12.36
N ILE A 173 -10.95 14.58 11.49
CA ILE A 173 -11.22 13.14 11.51
C ILE A 173 -9.91 12.38 11.36
N VAL A 174 -9.76 11.29 12.12
CA VAL A 174 -8.60 10.41 12.06
C VAL A 174 -9.07 9.01 11.67
N ASN A 175 -8.28 8.31 10.86
CA ASN A 175 -8.57 6.93 10.48
C ASN A 175 -8.68 6.05 11.74
N PRO A 176 -9.80 5.34 11.96
CA PRO A 176 -10.01 4.53 13.16
C PRO A 176 -9.10 3.29 13.24
N THR A 177 -8.43 2.91 12.14
CA THR A 177 -7.46 1.79 12.11
C THR A 177 -6.05 2.18 12.54
N ASN A 178 -5.85 3.43 12.94
CA ASN A 178 -4.64 3.82 13.66
C ASN A 178 -4.60 3.14 15.03
N GLU A 179 -3.39 2.85 15.49
CA GLU A 179 -3.13 2.31 16.83
C GLU A 179 -3.75 3.24 17.88
N ARG A 180 -4.32 2.67 18.95
CA ARG A 180 -5.04 3.45 19.97
C ARG A 180 -4.21 4.63 20.51
N PHE A 181 -2.96 4.37 20.86
CA PHE A 181 -2.06 5.42 21.36
C PHE A 181 -1.79 6.53 20.32
N VAL A 182 -1.80 6.22 19.02
CA VAL A 182 -1.65 7.22 17.95
C VAL A 182 -2.89 8.11 17.89
N GLN A 183 -4.07 7.54 18.02
CA GLN A 183 -5.32 8.30 18.05
C GLN A 183 -5.37 9.22 19.28
N GLU A 184 -5.05 8.69 20.46
CA GLU A 184 -5.00 9.44 21.72
C GLU A 184 -4.00 10.60 21.63
N LEU A 185 -2.79 10.36 21.09
CA LEU A 185 -1.78 11.40 20.89
C LEU A 185 -2.26 12.54 19.96
N ILE A 186 -2.99 12.20 18.90
CA ILE A 186 -3.56 13.21 17.98
C ILE A 186 -4.67 13.99 18.69
N ASP A 187 -5.51 13.33 19.47
CA ASP A 187 -6.62 13.96 20.21
C ASP A 187 -6.10 14.87 21.34
N GLU A 188 -5.02 14.49 22.03
CA GLU A 188 -4.33 15.33 22.99
C GLU A 188 -3.75 16.59 22.34
N TYR A 189 -3.07 16.44 21.21
CA TYR A 189 -2.57 17.58 20.45
C TYR A 189 -3.70 18.48 19.95
N ALA A 190 -4.81 17.89 19.47
CA ALA A 190 -5.99 18.63 19.04
C ALA A 190 -6.57 19.46 20.19
N LYS A 191 -6.66 18.88 21.39
CA LYS A 191 -7.10 19.58 22.61
C LYS A 191 -6.17 20.73 22.97
N GLU A 192 -4.85 20.54 22.89
CA GLU A 192 -3.85 21.57 23.18
C GLU A 192 -4.03 22.81 22.30
N ILE A 193 -4.28 22.62 21.01
CA ILE A 193 -4.42 23.73 20.05
C ILE A 193 -5.87 24.22 19.89
N GLY A 194 -6.83 23.61 20.60
CA GLY A 194 -8.26 23.93 20.47
C GLY A 194 -8.88 23.51 19.13
N ALA A 195 -8.34 22.49 18.46
CA ALA A 195 -8.93 21.93 17.24
C ALA A 195 -10.17 21.09 17.57
N GLY A 196 -11.17 21.13 16.70
CA GLY A 196 -12.39 20.34 16.88
C GLY A 196 -13.64 20.95 16.25
N PRO A 197 -14.76 20.21 16.32
CA PRO A 197 -14.91 18.92 17.01
C PRO A 197 -14.19 17.74 16.32
N ARG A 198 -13.84 16.72 17.10
CA ARG A 198 -13.45 15.40 16.59
C ARG A 198 -14.65 14.74 15.93
N LEU A 199 -14.51 14.33 14.68
CA LEU A 199 -15.51 13.58 13.93
C LEU A 199 -15.14 12.09 13.89
N PHE A 200 -16.16 11.26 13.68
CA PHE A 200 -16.03 9.81 13.60
C PHE A 200 -16.65 9.29 12.32
N GLY A 201 -16.05 8.22 11.79
CA GLY A 201 -16.55 7.54 10.59
C GLY A 201 -17.77 6.66 10.87
N ASP A 202 -18.18 6.46 12.11
CA ASP A 202 -19.32 5.62 12.45
C ASP A 202 -20.24 6.35 13.43
N THR A 203 -21.28 6.98 12.88
CA THR A 203 -22.27 7.75 13.64
C THR A 203 -23.69 7.26 13.34
N PRO A 204 -24.68 7.50 14.22
CA PRO A 204 -26.08 7.17 13.94
C PRO A 204 -26.57 7.74 12.61
N GLU A 205 -26.16 8.95 12.25
CA GLU A 205 -26.52 9.62 10.99
C GLU A 205 -25.91 8.91 9.79
N LEU A 206 -24.61 8.57 9.82
CA LEU A 206 -23.98 7.80 8.73
C LEU A 206 -24.57 6.40 8.59
N ARG A 207 -24.92 5.76 9.71
CA ARG A 207 -25.59 4.45 9.71
C ARG A 207 -26.97 4.54 9.06
N ALA A 208 -27.74 5.56 9.38
CA ALA A 208 -29.07 5.79 8.82
C ALA A 208 -29.01 6.14 7.32
N ASP A 209 -28.15 7.10 6.95
CA ASP A 209 -28.13 7.69 5.61
C ASP A 209 -27.36 6.84 4.58
N ILE A 210 -26.25 6.23 5.01
CA ILE A 210 -25.27 5.61 4.10
C ILE A 210 -25.21 4.11 4.33
N TYR A 211 -24.92 3.64 5.54
CA TYR A 211 -24.56 2.23 5.75
C TYR A 211 -25.74 1.26 5.60
N LYS A 212 -26.97 1.73 5.84
CA LYS A 212 -28.19 0.95 5.55
C LYS A 212 -28.54 0.90 4.06
N SER A 213 -28.00 1.80 3.23
CA SER A 213 -28.33 1.85 1.81
C SER A 213 -27.83 0.60 1.07
N LYS A 214 -28.63 0.12 0.11
CA LYS A 214 -28.24 -1.00 -0.76
C LYS A 214 -26.94 -0.70 -1.50
N GLY A 215 -26.81 0.51 -2.03
CA GLY A 215 -25.62 0.88 -2.80
C GLY A 215 -24.34 0.95 -1.96
N TRP A 216 -24.40 1.28 -0.66
CA TRP A 216 -23.22 1.20 0.19
C TRP A 216 -22.81 -0.25 0.41
N ARG A 217 -23.77 -1.16 0.65
CA ARG A 217 -23.46 -2.59 0.80
C ARG A 217 -22.79 -3.15 -0.46
N GLU A 218 -23.31 -2.82 -1.63
CA GLU A 218 -22.73 -3.21 -2.93
C GLU A 218 -21.35 -2.59 -3.17
N TYR A 219 -21.14 -1.34 -2.76
CA TYR A 219 -19.83 -0.70 -2.80
C TYR A 219 -18.85 -1.39 -1.86
N ALA A 220 -19.20 -1.48 -0.57
CA ALA A 220 -18.35 -2.02 0.49
C ALA A 220 -17.90 -3.45 0.17
N ILE A 221 -18.80 -4.35 -0.25
CA ILE A 221 -18.45 -5.75 -0.59
C ILE A 221 -17.31 -5.84 -1.63
N ARG A 222 -17.23 -4.87 -2.55
CA ARG A 222 -16.21 -4.85 -3.63
C ARG A 222 -14.91 -4.15 -3.25
N GLN A 223 -14.85 -3.53 -2.07
CA GLN A 223 -13.67 -2.79 -1.62
C GLN A 223 -12.92 -3.57 -0.56
N GLU A 224 -11.60 -3.44 -0.57
CA GLU A 224 -10.75 -3.87 0.54
C GLU A 224 -11.05 -3.06 1.81
N PRO A 225 -10.87 -3.64 3.02
CA PRO A 225 -11.19 -2.97 4.28
C PRO A 225 -10.61 -1.55 4.40
N PHE A 226 -9.31 -1.38 4.14
CA PHE A 226 -8.68 -0.05 4.23
C PHE A 226 -9.18 0.96 3.18
N GLN A 227 -9.64 0.50 2.00
CA GLN A 227 -10.28 1.40 1.03
C GLN A 227 -11.67 1.82 1.48
N ARG A 228 -12.40 0.95 2.18
CA ARG A 228 -13.67 1.33 2.82
C ARG A 228 -13.44 2.44 3.83
N ASP A 229 -12.43 2.31 4.69
CA ASP A 229 -12.08 3.34 5.67
C ASP A 229 -11.69 4.66 4.99
N ASN A 230 -10.82 4.63 3.98
CA ASN A 230 -10.47 5.82 3.19
C ASN A 230 -11.71 6.46 2.55
N THR A 231 -12.66 5.65 2.09
CA THR A 231 -13.92 6.14 1.52
C THR A 231 -14.76 6.85 2.58
N VAL A 232 -14.91 6.26 3.77
CA VAL A 232 -15.64 6.87 4.89
C VAL A 232 -15.02 8.21 5.28
N LEU A 233 -13.69 8.29 5.40
CA LEU A 233 -12.98 9.54 5.66
C LEU A 233 -13.30 10.60 4.60
N GLY A 234 -13.29 10.22 3.31
CA GLY A 234 -13.65 11.10 2.20
C GLY A 234 -15.10 11.58 2.26
N ILE A 235 -16.04 10.69 2.59
CA ILE A 235 -17.46 11.02 2.76
C ILE A 235 -17.65 12.04 3.87
N VAL A 236 -17.07 11.80 5.05
CA VAL A 236 -17.20 12.71 6.20
C VAL A 236 -16.58 14.06 5.86
N ALA A 237 -15.39 14.06 5.24
CA ALA A 237 -14.74 15.30 4.83
C ALA A 237 -15.59 16.13 3.86
N VAL A 238 -16.19 15.48 2.86
CA VAL A 238 -17.09 16.15 1.91
C VAL A 238 -18.36 16.66 2.59
N ARG A 239 -19.01 15.86 3.45
CA ARG A 239 -20.22 16.31 4.18
C ARG A 239 -19.92 17.53 5.05
N THR A 240 -18.80 17.51 5.77
CA THR A 240 -18.37 18.63 6.63
C THR A 240 -18.06 19.87 5.80
N ALA A 241 -17.31 19.74 4.71
CA ALA A 241 -16.98 20.88 3.83
C ALA A 241 -18.23 21.48 3.18
N MET A 242 -19.17 20.66 2.71
CA MET A 242 -20.42 21.12 2.12
C MET A 242 -21.33 21.80 3.14
N LYS A 243 -21.42 21.26 4.37
CA LYS A 243 -22.13 21.91 5.48
C LYS A 243 -21.53 23.29 5.80
N GLY A 244 -20.19 23.41 5.76
CA GLY A 244 -19.49 24.68 5.93
C GLY A 244 -19.78 25.72 4.84
N LEU A 245 -20.28 25.30 3.67
CA LEU A 245 -20.78 26.18 2.60
C LEU A 245 -22.29 26.41 2.67
N GLY A 246 -22.97 25.96 3.74
CA GLY A 246 -24.43 26.04 3.86
C GLY A 246 -25.20 25.14 2.90
N LYS A 247 -24.54 24.13 2.30
CA LYS A 247 -25.15 23.20 1.34
C LYS A 247 -25.42 21.85 2.00
N ILE A 248 -26.63 21.32 1.83
CA ILE A 248 -27.00 19.97 2.30
C ILE A 248 -26.48 18.93 1.31
N TYR A 249 -25.85 17.87 1.84
CA TYR A 249 -25.23 16.80 1.06
C TYR A 249 -25.81 15.45 1.51
N GLY A 250 -26.95 15.07 0.93
CA GLY A 250 -27.76 13.91 1.36
C GLY A 250 -27.78 12.75 0.36
N ASP A 251 -28.26 12.97 -0.87
CA ASP A 251 -28.97 11.85 -1.52
C ASP A 251 -28.16 11.07 -2.56
N MET A 252 -27.12 11.66 -3.15
CA MET A 252 -26.40 11.05 -4.29
C MET A 252 -25.02 10.47 -3.94
N ILE A 253 -24.61 10.43 -2.66
CA ILE A 253 -23.25 9.99 -2.27
C ILE A 253 -22.96 8.58 -2.77
N VAL A 254 -23.88 7.67 -2.47
CA VAL A 254 -23.73 6.25 -2.75
C VAL A 254 -23.83 5.94 -4.24
N GLU A 255 -24.70 6.65 -4.96
CA GLU A 255 -24.81 6.55 -6.41
C GLU A 255 -23.53 7.00 -7.10
N GLU A 256 -22.93 8.11 -6.66
CA GLU A 256 -21.65 8.59 -7.17
C GLU A 256 -20.53 7.58 -6.93
N LEU A 257 -20.44 6.99 -5.72
CA LEU A 257 -19.44 5.96 -5.39
C LEU A 257 -19.60 4.68 -6.21
N ASN A 258 -20.81 4.36 -6.64
CA ASN A 258 -21.06 3.16 -7.44
C ASN A 258 -20.72 3.32 -8.94
N LYS A 259 -20.36 4.53 -9.39
CA LYS A 259 -19.87 4.73 -10.76
C LYS A 259 -18.50 4.10 -10.91
N LYS A 260 -18.27 3.39 -12.04
CA LYS A 260 -17.00 2.71 -12.36
C LYS A 260 -15.76 3.59 -12.14
N ARG A 261 -15.86 4.89 -12.45
CA ARG A 261 -14.75 5.84 -12.29
C ARG A 261 -14.38 6.12 -10.84
N ALA A 262 -15.33 6.04 -9.90
CA ALA A 262 -15.06 6.18 -8.47
C ALA A 262 -14.30 4.97 -7.90
N GLN A 263 -14.43 3.83 -8.58
CA GLN A 263 -13.94 2.53 -8.11
C GLN A 263 -12.52 2.22 -8.59
N SER A 264 -11.99 2.98 -9.56
CA SER A 264 -10.65 2.76 -10.11
C SER A 264 -9.77 3.96 -9.85
N ILE A 265 -8.91 3.83 -8.85
CA ILE A 265 -7.92 4.84 -8.49
C ILE A 265 -6.61 4.48 -9.19
N PRO A 266 -6.09 5.36 -10.08
CA PRO A 266 -4.86 5.07 -10.81
C PRO A 266 -3.71 4.65 -9.89
N GLY A 267 -3.13 3.47 -10.14
CA GLY A 267 -2.01 2.94 -9.37
C GLY A 267 -2.32 2.52 -7.93
N ARG A 268 -3.57 2.27 -7.57
CA ARG A 268 -3.98 1.72 -6.26
C ARG A 268 -4.84 0.48 -6.46
N PHE A 269 -4.23 -0.71 -6.33
CA PHE A 269 -4.87 -2.01 -6.59
C PHE A 269 -5.63 -2.07 -7.93
N GLN A 270 -5.15 -1.29 -8.90
CA GLN A 270 -5.89 -1.04 -10.13
C GLN A 270 -5.74 -2.22 -11.07
N GLN A 271 -6.86 -2.83 -11.45
CA GLN A 271 -6.88 -3.80 -12.53
C GLN A 271 -7.04 -3.10 -13.87
N ILE A 272 -6.05 -3.27 -14.75
CA ILE A 272 -6.09 -2.70 -16.11
C ILE A 272 -5.81 -3.76 -17.16
N LYS A 273 -6.58 -3.74 -18.24
CA LYS A 273 -6.37 -4.63 -19.38
C LYS A 273 -5.25 -4.07 -20.26
N VAL A 274 -4.28 -4.91 -20.61
CA VAL A 274 -3.10 -4.51 -21.38
C VAL A 274 -3.03 -5.28 -22.71
N PRO A 275 -3.85 -4.91 -23.72
CA PRO A 275 -3.85 -5.57 -25.02
C PRO A 275 -2.51 -5.46 -25.75
N GLN A 276 -1.78 -4.35 -25.58
CA GLN A 276 -0.50 -4.10 -26.23
C GLN A 276 0.51 -5.21 -25.92
N VAL A 277 0.63 -5.58 -24.65
CA VAL A 277 1.62 -6.57 -24.21
C VAL A 277 1.00 -7.97 -24.07
N LEU A 278 -0.16 -8.08 -23.41
CA LEU A 278 -0.76 -9.38 -23.07
C LEU A 278 -1.84 -9.83 -24.07
N GLY A 279 -2.04 -9.10 -25.16
CA GLY A 279 -2.93 -9.46 -26.26
C GLY A 279 -2.20 -10.08 -27.45
N ASN A 280 -2.99 -10.47 -28.44
CA ASN A 280 -2.56 -10.88 -29.77
C ASN A 280 -3.75 -10.74 -30.75
N ASP A 281 -3.60 -11.17 -32.00
CA ASP A 281 -4.66 -11.09 -33.02
C ASP A 281 -5.96 -11.83 -32.63
N SER A 282 -5.88 -12.79 -31.70
CA SER A 282 -6.99 -13.64 -31.24
C SER A 282 -7.55 -13.30 -29.84
N ASN A 283 -6.83 -12.50 -29.04
CA ASN A 283 -7.21 -12.14 -27.67
C ASN A 283 -6.97 -10.65 -27.41
N ASP A 284 -7.93 -9.98 -26.78
CA ASP A 284 -7.91 -8.55 -26.51
C ASP A 284 -7.10 -8.14 -25.26
N GLY A 285 -6.15 -8.98 -24.83
CA GLY A 285 -5.28 -8.74 -23.68
C GLY A 285 -5.68 -9.47 -22.41
N ARG A 286 -4.90 -9.26 -21.36
CA ARG A 286 -5.23 -9.71 -19.99
C ARG A 286 -5.15 -8.54 -19.02
N TYR A 287 -5.84 -8.68 -17.91
CA TYR A 287 -5.73 -7.74 -16.80
C TYR A 287 -4.43 -7.96 -16.04
N ILE A 288 -3.81 -6.86 -15.62
CA ILE A 288 -2.72 -6.83 -14.65
C ILE A 288 -3.16 -6.02 -13.44
N ILE A 289 -2.52 -6.26 -12.30
CA ILE A 289 -2.70 -5.43 -11.09
C ILE A 289 -1.59 -4.39 -11.05
N LEU A 290 -1.93 -3.12 -10.88
CA LEU A 290 -1.00 -2.01 -10.66
C LEU A 290 -1.15 -1.47 -9.24
N ASP A 291 -0.03 -1.35 -8.51
CA ASP A 291 -0.03 -0.70 -7.20
C ASP A 291 1.28 0.06 -6.91
N GLY A 292 1.17 1.34 -6.57
CA GLY A 292 2.33 2.18 -6.22
C GLY A 292 2.75 2.14 -4.75
N GLY A 293 2.28 1.17 -3.97
CA GLY A 293 2.68 0.93 -2.60
C GLY A 293 4.17 0.59 -2.49
N HIS A 294 4.84 1.11 -1.47
CA HIS A 294 6.31 1.08 -1.38
C HIS A 294 6.87 1.08 0.06
N ASN A 295 6.01 0.83 1.05
CA ASN A 295 6.39 0.69 2.46
C ASN A 295 5.83 -0.64 3.03
N HIS A 296 6.19 -0.98 4.26
CA HIS A 296 5.83 -2.25 4.88
C HIS A 296 4.31 -2.48 4.89
N ASP A 297 3.52 -1.54 5.41
CA ASP A 297 2.06 -1.63 5.46
C ASP A 297 1.43 -1.77 4.08
N ALA A 298 1.95 -1.03 3.09
CA ALA A 298 1.48 -1.16 1.71
C ALA A 298 1.80 -2.54 1.12
N ALA A 299 2.93 -3.14 1.50
CA ALA A 299 3.30 -4.50 1.11
C ALA A 299 2.33 -5.54 1.71
N ILE A 300 1.89 -5.34 2.97
CA ILE A 300 0.89 -6.20 3.61
C ILE A 300 -0.44 -6.12 2.85
N ALA A 301 -0.94 -4.90 2.61
CA ALA A 301 -2.19 -4.70 1.87
C ALA A 301 -2.13 -5.28 0.45
N LEU A 302 -0.99 -5.12 -0.24
CA LEU A 302 -0.79 -5.71 -1.57
C LEU A 302 -0.75 -7.23 -1.54
N MET A 303 -0.10 -7.81 -0.54
CA MET A 303 -0.06 -9.25 -0.35
C MET A 303 -1.47 -9.82 -0.18
N GLU A 304 -2.29 -9.21 0.69
CA GLU A 304 -3.68 -9.63 0.92
C GLU A 304 -4.52 -9.51 -0.36
N TYR A 305 -4.42 -8.37 -1.06
CA TYR A 305 -5.15 -8.14 -2.30
C TYR A 305 -4.77 -9.14 -3.41
N VAL A 306 -3.46 -9.39 -3.58
CA VAL A 306 -2.97 -10.36 -4.58
C VAL A 306 -3.36 -11.78 -4.18
N TYR A 307 -3.40 -12.11 -2.89
CA TYR A 307 -3.88 -13.41 -2.44
C TYR A 307 -5.33 -13.64 -2.89
N THR A 308 -6.22 -12.69 -2.63
CA THR A 308 -7.65 -12.79 -2.95
C THR A 308 -7.96 -12.69 -4.45
N HIS A 309 -7.24 -11.84 -5.18
CA HIS A 309 -7.55 -11.52 -6.59
C HIS A 309 -6.66 -12.20 -7.63
N ALA A 310 -5.53 -12.78 -7.23
CA ALA A 310 -4.63 -13.47 -8.15
C ALA A 310 -4.39 -14.91 -7.71
N ARG A 311 -4.10 -15.18 -6.44
CA ARG A 311 -3.64 -16.52 -6.03
C ARG A 311 -4.75 -17.55 -5.88
N ILE A 312 -5.94 -17.15 -5.44
CA ILE A 312 -7.05 -18.08 -5.18
C ILE A 312 -8.18 -18.01 -6.22
N GLN A 313 -8.13 -17.07 -7.15
CA GLN A 313 -9.19 -16.94 -8.16
C GLN A 313 -9.18 -18.15 -9.10
N HIS A 314 -10.31 -18.87 -9.17
CA HIS A 314 -10.55 -19.95 -10.13
C HIS A 314 -10.31 -19.43 -11.55
N GLY A 315 -9.48 -20.13 -12.32
CA GLY A 315 -9.31 -19.84 -13.73
C GLY A 315 -10.56 -20.22 -14.53
N GLU A 316 -10.52 -20.00 -15.85
CA GLU A 316 -11.47 -20.64 -16.80
C GLU A 316 -11.33 -22.18 -16.81
N GLU A 317 -10.22 -22.69 -16.28
CA GLU A 317 -9.94 -24.12 -16.11
C GLU A 317 -10.46 -24.61 -14.75
N THR A 318 -11.08 -25.79 -14.74
CA THR A 318 -11.73 -26.48 -13.62
C THR A 318 -10.78 -26.95 -12.51
N GLU A 319 -9.60 -26.32 -12.38
CA GLU A 319 -8.56 -26.73 -11.43
C GLU A 319 -8.63 -25.89 -10.15
N GLU A 320 -8.52 -26.57 -9.01
CA GLU A 320 -8.31 -25.93 -7.72
C GLU A 320 -6.88 -25.37 -7.62
N PRO A 321 -6.67 -24.21 -6.97
CA PRO A 321 -5.33 -23.68 -6.79
C PRO A 321 -4.46 -24.66 -5.98
N PRO A 322 -3.17 -24.82 -6.32
CA PRO A 322 -2.26 -25.64 -5.52
C PRO A 322 -2.16 -25.13 -4.09
N ARG A 323 -1.71 -25.99 -3.15
CA ARG A 323 -1.52 -25.63 -1.74
C ARG A 323 -0.56 -24.44 -1.63
N GLY A 324 -1.08 -23.24 -1.36
CA GLY A 324 -0.32 -21.98 -1.35
C GLY A 324 -0.74 -20.95 -2.41
N GLY A 325 -1.64 -21.32 -3.33
CA GLY A 325 -2.18 -20.46 -4.37
C GLY A 325 -1.35 -20.46 -5.65
N TRP A 326 -1.91 -19.90 -6.73
CA TRP A 326 -1.21 -19.76 -8.01
C TRP A 326 0.02 -18.86 -7.89
N GLY A 327 1.05 -19.17 -8.68
CA GLY A 327 2.24 -18.33 -8.84
C GLY A 327 1.88 -16.97 -9.46
N VAL A 328 2.67 -15.95 -9.11
CA VAL A 328 2.52 -14.58 -9.61
C VAL A 328 3.81 -14.14 -10.28
N ASN A 329 3.67 -13.49 -11.43
CA ASN A 329 4.75 -12.78 -12.11
C ASN A 329 4.78 -11.32 -11.65
N TRP A 330 5.75 -10.98 -10.82
CA TRP A 330 5.95 -9.63 -10.28
C TRP A 330 6.82 -8.78 -11.21
N VAL A 331 6.43 -7.54 -11.46
CA VAL A 331 7.24 -6.51 -12.12
C VAL A 331 7.49 -5.41 -11.09
N VAL A 332 8.73 -5.27 -10.62
CA VAL A 332 9.02 -4.47 -9.42
C VAL A 332 10.12 -3.46 -9.69
N ALA A 333 9.88 -2.22 -9.29
CA ALA A 333 10.91 -1.20 -9.11
C ALA A 333 10.65 -0.49 -7.79
N MET A 334 11.71 -0.13 -7.07
CA MET A 334 11.62 0.59 -5.80
C MET A 334 12.51 1.82 -5.82
N THR A 335 12.07 2.87 -5.13
CA THR A 335 12.87 4.08 -4.95
C THR A 335 14.04 3.80 -3.99
N GLN A 336 15.22 4.32 -4.32
CA GLN A 336 16.41 4.23 -3.47
C GLN A 336 16.13 4.80 -2.08
N GLY A 337 16.67 4.15 -1.04
CA GLY A 337 16.46 4.50 0.36
C GLY A 337 15.21 3.89 1.01
N LYS A 338 14.29 3.29 0.25
CA LYS A 338 13.17 2.52 0.82
C LYS A 338 13.62 1.12 1.26
N ASP A 339 12.95 0.54 2.25
CA ASP A 339 13.25 -0.81 2.74
C ASP A 339 12.71 -1.89 1.78
N ALA A 340 13.48 -2.19 0.74
CA ALA A 340 13.14 -3.23 -0.24
C ALA A 340 13.14 -4.63 0.36
N LYS A 341 14.00 -4.91 1.35
CA LYS A 341 14.11 -6.23 1.97
C LYS A 341 12.82 -6.61 2.67
N THR A 342 12.30 -5.70 3.49
CA THR A 342 11.04 -5.90 4.21
C THR A 342 9.84 -5.91 3.26
N PHE A 343 9.82 -5.04 2.25
CA PHE A 343 8.76 -5.02 1.25
C PHE A 343 8.66 -6.34 0.48
N LEU A 344 9.78 -6.82 -0.09
CA LEU A 344 9.82 -8.05 -0.88
C LEU A 344 9.52 -9.31 -0.04
N ARG A 345 9.94 -9.32 1.23
CA ARG A 345 9.65 -10.42 2.16
C ARG A 345 8.16 -10.62 2.36
N GLN A 346 7.43 -9.52 2.37
CA GLN A 346 5.99 -9.56 2.58
C GLN A 346 5.25 -10.13 1.37
N ILE A 347 5.65 -9.78 0.14
CA ILE A 347 4.86 -10.09 -1.07
C ILE A 347 5.26 -11.41 -1.77
N LEU A 348 6.54 -11.80 -1.71
CA LEU A 348 7.03 -12.97 -2.44
C LEU A 348 6.60 -14.28 -1.77
N ARG A 349 6.20 -15.25 -2.60
CA ARG A 349 5.80 -16.60 -2.18
C ARG A 349 6.54 -17.66 -3.01
N PRO A 350 6.53 -18.94 -2.58
CA PRO A 350 6.98 -20.04 -3.44
C PRO A 350 6.28 -19.99 -4.81
N CYS A 351 6.97 -20.44 -5.85
CA CYS A 351 6.48 -20.45 -7.24
C CYS A 351 6.29 -19.08 -7.92
N ASP A 352 6.60 -17.97 -7.25
CA ASP A 352 6.61 -16.66 -7.90
C ASP A 352 7.78 -16.51 -8.89
N ARG A 353 7.63 -15.52 -9.78
CA ARG A 353 8.70 -15.00 -10.65
C ARG A 353 8.80 -13.51 -10.44
N ILE A 354 10.00 -12.97 -10.52
CA ILE A 354 10.22 -11.53 -10.32
C ILE A 354 11.03 -10.92 -11.46
N ILE A 355 10.52 -9.83 -12.01
CA ILE A 355 11.18 -9.01 -13.00
C ILE A 355 11.49 -7.71 -12.28
N THR A 356 12.76 -7.51 -11.93
CA THR A 356 13.19 -6.25 -11.34
C THR A 356 13.50 -5.28 -12.46
N THR A 357 13.02 -4.05 -12.31
CA THR A 357 13.18 -3.00 -13.30
C THR A 357 13.43 -1.66 -12.60
N SER A 358 13.49 -0.61 -13.39
CA SER A 358 13.75 0.76 -12.97
C SER A 358 12.67 1.69 -13.57
N PHE A 359 12.67 2.95 -13.17
CA PHE A 359 11.80 4.00 -13.70
C PHE A 359 12.65 5.21 -14.13
N GLY A 360 12.15 6.02 -15.07
CA GLY A 360 12.89 7.15 -15.61
C GLY A 360 13.06 8.31 -14.62
N PRO A 361 13.81 9.37 -15.01
CA PRO A 361 13.87 10.59 -14.24
C PRO A 361 12.48 11.16 -13.94
N VAL A 362 12.26 11.59 -12.70
CA VAL A 362 10.98 12.17 -12.26
C VAL A 362 11.04 13.69 -12.39
N ASP A 363 10.13 14.26 -13.17
CA ASP A 363 10.08 15.69 -13.44
C ASP A 363 9.88 16.50 -12.13
N GLY A 364 10.70 17.52 -11.92
CA GLY A 364 10.73 18.32 -10.70
C GLY A 364 11.24 17.60 -9.44
N MET A 365 11.71 16.34 -9.54
CA MET A 365 12.19 15.56 -8.39
C MET A 365 13.51 14.78 -8.69
N PRO A 366 14.62 15.46 -9.05
CA PRO A 366 15.87 14.79 -9.43
C PRO A 366 16.55 13.96 -8.34
N TRP A 367 16.17 14.15 -7.07
CA TRP A 367 16.66 13.33 -5.95
C TRP A 367 15.96 11.97 -5.85
N VAL A 368 14.81 11.78 -6.50
CA VAL A 368 14.12 10.50 -6.56
C VAL A 368 14.83 9.63 -7.58
N LYS A 369 15.54 8.61 -7.09
CA LYS A 369 16.26 7.66 -7.92
C LYS A 369 15.71 6.25 -7.72
N PRO A 370 15.61 5.43 -8.77
CA PRO A 370 15.30 4.02 -8.63
C PRO A 370 16.49 3.25 -8.04
N MET A 371 16.20 2.13 -7.39
CA MET A 371 17.24 1.13 -7.08
C MET A 371 17.75 0.48 -8.37
N ASP A 372 19.00 0.04 -8.34
CA ASP A 372 19.55 -0.78 -9.43
C ASP A 372 18.77 -2.11 -9.54
N PRO A 373 18.28 -2.49 -10.73
CA PRO A 373 17.50 -3.73 -10.91
C PRO A 373 18.22 -5.00 -10.48
N LYS A 374 19.55 -5.11 -10.69
CA LYS A 374 20.34 -6.27 -10.28
C LYS A 374 20.49 -6.31 -8.76
N ALA A 375 20.71 -5.16 -8.13
CA ALA A 375 20.75 -5.08 -6.67
C ALA A 375 19.39 -5.47 -6.06
N LEU A 376 18.29 -4.98 -6.63
CA LEU A 376 16.94 -5.34 -6.19
C LEU A 376 16.65 -6.84 -6.37
N LEU A 377 17.13 -7.45 -7.47
CA LEU A 377 17.00 -8.89 -7.71
C LEU A 377 17.78 -9.70 -6.67
N LYS A 378 18.99 -9.27 -6.32
CA LYS A 378 19.78 -9.90 -5.27
C LYS A 378 19.05 -9.89 -3.93
N ILE A 379 18.45 -8.76 -3.55
CA ILE A 379 17.62 -8.66 -2.33
C ILE A 379 16.42 -9.63 -2.40
N ALA A 380 15.76 -9.74 -3.56
CA ALA A 380 14.66 -10.69 -3.74
C ALA A 380 15.11 -12.14 -3.53
N GLN A 381 16.27 -12.51 -4.05
CA GLN A 381 16.86 -13.85 -3.90
C GLN A 381 17.34 -14.14 -2.46
N GLU A 382 17.88 -13.14 -1.76
CA GLU A 382 18.24 -13.26 -0.33
C GLU A 382 17.00 -13.51 0.53
N VAL A 383 15.91 -12.80 0.24
CA VAL A 383 14.66 -12.90 1.00
C VAL A 383 13.88 -14.16 0.66
N ARG A 384 13.95 -14.60 -0.60
CA ARG A 384 13.32 -15.83 -1.07
C ARG A 384 14.33 -16.65 -1.90
N PRO A 385 15.13 -17.51 -1.24
CA PRO A 385 16.00 -18.44 -1.94
C PRO A 385 15.20 -19.28 -2.95
N GLY A 386 15.71 -19.38 -4.17
CA GLY A 386 15.06 -20.11 -5.27
C GLY A 386 13.98 -19.34 -6.04
N VAL A 387 13.73 -18.05 -5.75
CA VAL A 387 12.90 -17.23 -6.64
C VAL A 387 13.62 -17.05 -7.98
N ILE A 388 12.96 -17.43 -9.07
CA ILE A 388 13.49 -17.18 -10.41
C ILE A 388 13.19 -15.72 -10.74
N GLY A 389 14.20 -14.96 -11.11
CA GLY A 389 14.00 -13.57 -11.49
C GLY A 389 14.98 -13.07 -12.53
N PHE A 390 14.59 -11.96 -13.16
CA PHE A 390 15.30 -11.34 -14.26
C PHE A 390 15.40 -9.83 -14.03
N ALA A 391 16.62 -9.29 -14.09
CA ALA A 391 16.87 -7.87 -13.95
C ALA A 391 16.86 -7.20 -15.33
N MET A 392 15.94 -6.27 -15.54
CA MET A 392 15.82 -5.55 -16.79
C MET A 392 17.06 -4.65 -17.02
N PRO A 393 17.70 -4.72 -18.20
CA PRO A 393 18.88 -3.91 -18.50
C PRO A 393 18.55 -2.48 -18.89
N GLN A 394 17.28 -2.19 -19.20
CA GLN A 394 16.82 -0.92 -19.71
C GLN A 394 15.53 -0.50 -19.01
N VAL A 395 15.40 0.82 -18.78
CA VAL A 395 14.20 1.43 -18.22
C VAL A 395 13.08 1.34 -19.25
N SER A 396 12.08 0.52 -18.96
CA SER A 396 10.76 0.58 -19.59
C SER A 396 9.80 -0.35 -18.88
N ALA A 397 8.62 0.17 -18.54
CA ALA A 397 7.58 -0.58 -17.87
C ALA A 397 6.93 -1.62 -18.81
N LEU A 398 6.71 -1.27 -20.09
CA LEU A 398 6.18 -2.23 -21.08
C LEU A 398 7.21 -3.31 -21.41
N ARG A 399 8.50 -2.99 -21.54
CA ARG A 399 9.55 -4.00 -21.73
C ARG A 399 9.64 -4.98 -20.56
N ALA A 400 9.57 -4.46 -19.32
CA ALA A 400 9.55 -5.31 -18.14
C ALA A 400 8.32 -6.24 -18.12
N LEU A 401 7.16 -5.74 -18.57
CA LEU A 401 5.96 -6.56 -18.72
C LEU A 401 6.08 -7.58 -19.88
N CYS A 402 6.73 -7.23 -20.99
CA CYS A 402 7.06 -8.16 -22.08
C CYS A 402 7.98 -9.29 -21.61
N ALA A 403 9.01 -8.97 -20.81
CA ALA A 403 9.87 -9.97 -20.17
C ALA A 403 9.06 -10.84 -19.19
N SER A 404 8.16 -10.22 -18.42
CA SER A 404 7.25 -10.92 -17.50
C SER A 404 6.36 -11.94 -18.21
N LYS A 405 5.88 -11.62 -19.42
CA LYS A 405 5.10 -12.53 -20.27
C LYS A 405 5.88 -13.78 -20.71
N ALA A 406 7.21 -13.71 -20.79
CA ALA A 406 8.04 -14.86 -21.16
C ALA A 406 8.09 -15.93 -20.05
N PHE A 407 7.88 -15.54 -18.79
CA PHE A 407 7.71 -16.46 -17.68
C PHE A 407 6.32 -17.09 -17.69
N LYS A 408 6.16 -18.16 -18.47
CA LYS A 408 4.89 -18.89 -18.57
C LYS A 408 4.52 -19.50 -17.22
N GLN A 409 3.34 -19.14 -16.71
CA GLN A 409 2.72 -19.75 -15.53
C GLN A 409 1.23 -20.03 -15.78
N PRO A 410 0.64 -21.04 -15.12
CA PRO A 410 -0.80 -21.23 -15.15
C PRO A 410 -1.53 -19.92 -14.81
N GLY A 411 -2.45 -19.51 -15.67
CA GLY A 411 -3.19 -18.24 -15.56
C GLY A 411 -2.42 -16.95 -15.89
N ASN A 412 -1.09 -16.97 -16.06
CA ASN A 412 -0.24 -15.81 -16.42
C ASN A 412 -0.66 -14.51 -15.70
N ARG A 413 -0.51 -14.51 -14.37
CA ARG A 413 -0.97 -13.42 -13.50
C ARG A 413 0.16 -12.43 -13.27
N HIS A 414 -0.06 -11.17 -13.63
CA HIS A 414 0.97 -10.14 -13.56
C HIS A 414 0.60 -9.04 -12.58
N VAL A 415 1.57 -8.66 -11.74
CA VAL A 415 1.44 -7.57 -10.77
C VAL A 415 2.63 -6.62 -10.93
N MET A 416 2.35 -5.33 -11.13
CA MET A 416 3.37 -4.29 -11.21
C MET A 416 3.31 -3.40 -9.97
N CYS A 417 4.40 -3.34 -9.21
CA CYS A 417 4.39 -2.66 -7.91
C CYS A 417 5.75 -2.11 -7.45
N GLY A 418 5.77 -1.57 -6.23
CA GLY A 418 6.97 -1.12 -5.51
C GLY A 418 7.25 0.37 -5.64
N SER A 419 6.64 1.05 -6.61
CA SER A 419 6.79 2.49 -6.81
C SER A 419 5.66 3.08 -7.65
N LEU A 420 5.10 4.21 -7.21
CA LEU A 420 4.20 5.01 -8.05
C LEU A 420 4.88 5.50 -9.33
N TYR A 421 6.19 5.71 -9.32
CA TYR A 421 6.92 6.18 -10.50
C TYR A 421 7.03 5.10 -11.59
N LEU A 422 7.08 3.82 -11.20
CA LEU A 422 6.97 2.71 -12.15
C LEU A 422 5.58 2.66 -12.78
N VAL A 423 4.53 2.84 -11.96
CA VAL A 423 3.16 2.92 -12.47
C VAL A 423 2.98 4.14 -13.39
N GLY A 424 3.61 5.26 -13.06
CA GLY A 424 3.66 6.45 -13.90
C GLY A 424 4.33 6.21 -15.25
N GLU A 425 5.48 5.54 -15.26
CA GLU A 425 6.18 5.10 -16.46
C GLU A 425 5.29 4.21 -17.33
N PHE A 426 4.61 3.23 -16.72
CA PHE A 426 3.64 2.39 -17.41
C PHE A 426 2.55 3.20 -18.10
N PHE A 427 1.95 4.18 -17.41
CA PHE A 427 0.92 5.02 -18.02
C PHE A 427 1.47 5.94 -19.12
N ARG A 428 2.70 6.45 -18.97
CA ARG A 428 3.36 7.27 -20.00
C ARG A 428 3.56 6.48 -21.28
N GLU A 429 4.11 5.27 -21.18
CA GLU A 429 4.32 4.36 -22.32
C GLU A 429 2.99 3.92 -22.94
N MET A 430 1.99 3.59 -22.12
CA MET A 430 0.65 3.23 -22.62
C MET A 430 -0.05 4.38 -23.35
N LYS A 431 0.13 5.63 -22.90
CA LYS A 431 -0.42 6.84 -23.56
C LYS A 431 0.24 7.08 -24.92
N ALA A 432 1.52 6.76 -25.06
CA ALA A 432 2.24 6.81 -26.34
C ALA A 432 1.78 5.72 -27.33
N MET A 433 1.13 4.65 -26.83
CA MET A 433 0.62 3.53 -27.62
C MET A 433 -0.92 3.37 -27.48
N PRO A 434 -1.71 4.39 -27.90
CA PRO A 434 -3.15 4.39 -27.67
C PRO A 434 -3.87 3.31 -28.47
N THR A 435 -4.93 2.77 -27.89
CA THR A 435 -5.78 1.77 -28.54
C THR A 435 -7.03 2.40 -29.14
N THR A 436 -7.29 2.16 -30.42
CA THR A 436 -8.60 2.40 -31.04
C THR A 436 -9.27 1.04 -31.24
N HIS A 437 -10.00 0.55 -30.23
CA HIS A 437 -10.75 -0.72 -30.22
C HIS A 437 -10.06 -1.91 -30.96
N ARG A 438 -9.27 -2.69 -30.20
CA ARG A 438 -8.39 -3.82 -30.60
C ARG A 438 -7.03 -3.40 -31.15
N PHE A 439 -6.05 -3.33 -30.24
CA PHE A 439 -4.67 -2.99 -30.59
C PHE A 439 -4.07 -3.89 -31.68
N TRP A 440 -4.37 -5.20 -31.70
CA TRP A 440 -3.86 -6.18 -32.68
C TRP A 440 -4.82 -6.47 -33.84
N GLY A 441 -5.77 -5.58 -34.14
CA GLY A 441 -6.71 -5.74 -35.26
C GLY A 441 -6.02 -5.75 -36.64
N LYS A 442 -6.63 -6.45 -37.60
CA LYS A 442 -6.09 -6.65 -38.97
C LYS A 442 -6.32 -5.46 -39.92
N ASP A 443 -7.07 -4.44 -39.50
CA ASP A 443 -7.71 -3.52 -40.46
C ASP A 443 -6.82 -2.35 -40.91
N ARG A 444 -5.57 -2.23 -40.44
CA ARG A 444 -4.56 -1.28 -40.95
C ARG A 444 -3.18 -1.52 -40.30
N TRP A 445 -2.09 -1.32 -41.07
CA TRP A 445 -0.73 -1.29 -40.53
C TRP A 445 -0.60 -0.15 -39.51
N ASN A 446 0.03 -0.44 -38.36
CA ASN A 446 0.20 0.50 -37.25
C ASN A 446 1.66 0.45 -36.76
N PRO A 447 2.42 1.56 -36.86
CA PRO A 447 3.80 1.64 -36.36
C PRO A 447 3.96 1.16 -34.91
N ALA A 448 3.00 1.49 -34.03
CA ALA A 448 3.02 1.08 -32.63
C ALA A 448 2.87 -0.44 -32.46
N GLN A 449 2.14 -1.12 -33.35
CA GLN A 449 2.08 -2.59 -33.34
C GLN A 449 3.44 -3.19 -33.70
N GLU A 450 4.15 -2.64 -34.69
CA GLU A 450 5.45 -3.17 -35.09
C GLU A 450 6.53 -2.91 -34.02
N GLU A 451 6.54 -1.71 -33.43
CA GLU A 451 7.38 -1.40 -32.28
C GLU A 451 7.14 -2.40 -31.13
N MET A 452 5.87 -2.71 -30.86
CA MET A 452 5.52 -3.70 -29.84
C MET A 452 5.88 -5.15 -30.22
N ARG A 453 5.77 -5.54 -31.50
CA ARG A 453 6.28 -6.85 -31.96
C ARG A 453 7.78 -6.96 -31.82
N GLN A 454 8.52 -5.90 -32.15
CA GLN A 454 9.97 -5.86 -31.97
C GLN A 454 10.33 -5.97 -30.50
N MET A 455 9.65 -5.19 -29.64
CA MET A 455 9.83 -5.25 -28.19
C MET A 455 9.56 -6.65 -27.63
N HIS A 456 8.44 -7.27 -28.00
CA HIS A 456 8.13 -8.64 -27.62
C HIS A 456 9.23 -9.62 -28.04
N ARG A 457 9.66 -9.59 -29.30
CA ARG A 457 10.70 -10.49 -29.81
C ARG A 457 12.01 -10.35 -29.03
N GLN A 458 12.44 -9.12 -28.78
CA GLN A 458 13.67 -8.82 -28.05
C GLN A 458 13.62 -9.33 -26.61
N GLU A 459 12.57 -8.99 -25.86
CA GLU A 459 12.49 -9.34 -24.43
C GLU A 459 12.23 -10.83 -24.22
N ILE A 460 11.42 -11.48 -25.08
CA ILE A 460 11.22 -12.93 -25.02
C ILE A 460 12.51 -13.68 -25.33
N ALA A 461 13.26 -13.28 -26.37
CA ALA A 461 14.55 -13.90 -26.67
C ALA A 461 15.51 -13.76 -25.49
N ARG A 462 15.63 -12.55 -24.93
CA ARG A 462 16.50 -12.26 -23.78
C ARG A 462 16.16 -13.12 -22.56
N VAL A 463 14.88 -13.27 -22.22
CA VAL A 463 14.46 -14.12 -21.08
C VAL A 463 14.66 -15.60 -21.39
N ASN A 464 14.40 -16.05 -22.61
CA ASN A 464 14.63 -17.45 -22.99
C ASN A 464 16.12 -17.82 -22.92
N ASP A 465 17.01 -16.94 -23.36
CA ASP A 465 18.46 -17.15 -23.27
C ASP A 465 18.91 -17.19 -21.80
N PHE A 466 18.36 -16.31 -20.96
CA PHE A 466 18.56 -16.38 -19.51
C PHE A 466 18.08 -17.71 -18.91
N LEU A 467 16.87 -18.16 -19.23
CA LEU A 467 16.30 -19.40 -18.70
C LEU A 467 17.08 -20.64 -19.12
N ARG A 468 17.63 -20.66 -20.35
CA ARG A 468 18.51 -21.73 -20.83
C ARG A 468 19.79 -21.79 -20.01
N ASN A 469 20.43 -20.64 -19.77
CA ASN A 469 21.66 -20.58 -18.97
C ASN A 469 21.40 -20.93 -17.50
N PHE A 470 20.29 -20.46 -16.93
CA PHE A 470 19.86 -20.79 -15.57
C PHE A 470 19.61 -22.29 -15.38
N GLY A 471 19.00 -22.96 -16.37
CA GLY A 471 18.81 -24.42 -16.36
C GLY A 471 20.13 -25.18 -16.40
N ASN A 472 21.09 -24.71 -17.20
CA ASN A 472 22.42 -25.32 -17.29
C ASN A 472 23.23 -25.16 -15.99
N GLU A 473 23.25 -23.97 -15.39
CA GLU A 473 23.91 -23.71 -14.10
C GLU A 473 23.26 -24.49 -12.95
N ALA A 474 21.93 -24.62 -12.94
CA ALA A 474 21.24 -25.45 -11.96
C ALA A 474 21.59 -26.93 -12.13
N SER A 475 21.75 -27.42 -13.35
CA SER A 475 22.12 -28.82 -13.63
C SER A 475 23.55 -29.18 -13.23
N THR A 476 24.53 -28.28 -13.41
CA THR A 476 25.90 -28.47 -12.93
C THR A 476 25.97 -28.37 -11.39
N SER A 477 25.27 -27.41 -10.79
CA SER A 477 25.23 -27.28 -9.31
C SER A 477 24.56 -28.47 -8.61
N HIS A 478 23.57 -29.11 -9.25
CA HIS A 478 22.96 -30.34 -8.75
C HIS A 478 23.88 -31.56 -8.84
N GLN A 479 24.75 -31.65 -9.86
CA GLN A 479 25.76 -32.71 -9.92
C GLN A 479 26.84 -32.51 -8.85
N ASP A 480 27.28 -31.28 -8.61
CA ASP A 480 28.29 -30.96 -7.59
C ASP A 480 27.79 -31.09 -6.14
N THR A 481 26.48 -30.87 -5.90
CA THR A 481 25.87 -31.05 -4.58
C THR A 481 25.57 -32.51 -4.25
N VAL A 482 25.28 -33.35 -5.24
CA VAL A 482 25.08 -34.80 -5.04
C VAL A 482 26.41 -35.47 -4.72
N THR A 483 27.49 -35.14 -5.43
CA THR A 483 28.84 -35.65 -5.11
C THR A 483 29.32 -35.18 -3.74
N SER A 484 29.11 -33.90 -3.39
CA SER A 484 29.42 -33.35 -2.06
C SER A 484 28.64 -34.01 -0.92
N ALA A 485 27.37 -34.37 -1.14
CA ALA A 485 26.55 -35.03 -0.11
C ALA A 485 26.93 -36.49 0.09
N GLU A 486 27.30 -37.20 -0.98
CA GLU A 486 27.83 -38.57 -0.92
C GLU A 486 29.17 -38.62 -0.20
N ASP A 487 30.07 -37.66 -0.45
CA ASP A 487 31.36 -37.57 0.23
C ASP A 487 31.20 -37.20 1.72
N ALA A 488 30.29 -36.28 2.06
CA ALA A 488 29.97 -35.94 3.45
C ALA A 488 29.34 -37.12 4.21
N SER A 489 28.48 -37.91 3.55
CA SER A 489 27.87 -39.11 4.16
C SER A 489 28.92 -40.18 4.45
N ARG A 490 29.89 -40.40 3.54
CA ARG A 490 31.02 -41.31 3.77
C ARG A 490 31.94 -40.84 4.90
N GLN A 491 32.13 -39.54 5.05
CA GLN A 491 32.95 -38.99 6.12
C GLN A 491 32.30 -39.17 7.49
N VAL A 492 30.98 -38.96 7.60
CA VAL A 492 30.20 -39.21 8.83
C VAL A 492 30.16 -40.70 9.19
N GLU A 493 30.03 -41.60 8.20
CA GLU A 493 30.11 -43.05 8.44
C GLU A 493 31.49 -43.46 8.98
N SER A 494 32.57 -42.92 8.42
CA SER A 494 33.93 -43.17 8.91
C SER A 494 34.15 -42.65 10.34
N GLU A 495 33.61 -41.47 10.68
CA GLU A 495 33.70 -40.92 12.04
C GLU A 495 32.89 -41.75 13.05
N LEU A 496 31.73 -42.27 12.64
CA LEU A 496 30.92 -43.19 13.45
C LEU A 496 31.63 -44.51 13.73
N GLU A 497 32.31 -45.09 12.73
CA GLU A 497 33.11 -46.31 12.91
C GLU A 497 34.29 -46.10 13.88
N ASP A 498 34.98 -44.96 13.78
CA ASP A 498 36.06 -44.62 14.69
C ASP A 498 35.55 -44.35 16.11
N LEU A 499 34.40 -43.72 16.26
CA LEU A 499 33.75 -43.54 17.57
C LEU A 499 33.38 -44.89 18.20
N HIS A 500 32.83 -45.82 17.41
CA HIS A 500 32.51 -47.16 17.89
C HIS A 500 33.76 -47.92 18.35
N ARG A 501 34.88 -47.82 17.61
CA ARG A 501 36.17 -48.36 18.06
C ARG A 501 36.66 -47.75 19.37
N GLN A 502 36.52 -46.44 19.53
CA GLN A 502 36.91 -45.76 20.77
C GLN A 502 36.04 -46.18 21.96
N ILE A 503 34.73 -46.34 21.74
CA ILE A 503 33.81 -46.85 22.76
C ILE A 503 34.18 -48.28 23.16
N ASP A 504 34.53 -49.14 22.22
CA ASP A 504 34.94 -50.52 22.54
C ASP A 504 36.30 -50.57 23.27
N LEU A 505 37.24 -49.69 22.91
CA LEU A 505 38.49 -49.51 23.65
C LEU A 505 38.26 -48.97 25.08
N LEU A 506 37.28 -48.10 25.28
CA LEU A 506 36.91 -47.57 26.60
C LEU A 506 36.22 -48.62 27.46
N LYS A 507 35.34 -49.45 26.90
CA LYS A 507 34.74 -50.62 27.59
C LYS A 507 35.79 -51.63 28.02
N LEU A 508 36.87 -51.79 27.25
CA LEU A 508 38.03 -52.61 27.62
C LEU A 508 38.84 -52.00 28.77
N LYS A 509 38.90 -50.66 28.87
CA LYS A 509 39.58 -49.95 29.96
C LYS A 509 38.77 -49.88 31.26
N GLU A 510 37.44 -49.89 31.20
CA GLU A 510 36.56 -49.93 32.39
C GLU A 510 36.61 -51.27 33.15
N ASN A 511 37.10 -52.35 32.53
CA ASN A 511 37.25 -53.66 33.17
C ASN A 511 38.58 -53.86 33.93
N LEU A 512 39.38 -52.81 34.17
CA LEU A 512 40.53 -52.88 35.08
C LEU A 512 40.18 -52.31 36.47
N PRO A 513 40.51 -53.02 37.57
CA PRO A 513 40.21 -52.55 38.92
C PRO A 513 41.03 -51.32 39.30
N LEU A 514 40.34 -50.27 39.76
CA LEU A 514 40.90 -48.98 40.20
C LEU A 514 41.60 -49.10 41.58
N THR A 515 42.81 -48.54 41.69
CA THR A 515 43.45 -48.17 42.97
C THR A 515 43.49 -46.65 43.14
N PRO A 516 43.43 -46.10 44.38
CA PRO A 516 43.13 -44.68 44.61
C PRO A 516 44.36 -43.82 44.93
N ARG A 517 44.24 -42.50 44.63
CA ARG A 517 44.88 -41.28 45.23
C ARG A 517 45.10 -40.22 44.12
N LEU A 518 45.19 -38.89 44.30
CA LEU A 518 44.88 -37.86 45.32
C LEU A 518 44.98 -36.46 44.62
N SER A 519 44.13 -35.51 45.03
CA SER A 519 44.17 -34.01 45.02
C SER A 519 45.29 -33.17 44.34
N THR A 520 44.90 -32.03 43.72
CA THR A 520 45.35 -30.59 43.91
C THR A 520 45.06 -29.77 42.62
N ILE A 521 44.16 -28.76 42.55
CA ILE A 521 44.19 -27.30 42.89
C ILE A 521 45.25 -26.43 42.15
N ASN A 522 44.78 -25.47 41.32
CA ASN A 522 45.17 -24.02 41.18
C ASN A 522 44.61 -23.45 39.85
N SER A 523 43.70 -22.46 39.78
CA SER A 523 43.77 -20.98 40.00
C SER A 523 44.70 -20.26 38.98
N SER A 524 44.22 -19.48 37.99
CA SER A 524 43.77 -18.06 38.04
C SER A 524 44.13 -17.37 36.66
N PRO A 525 43.97 -16.05 36.41
CA PRO A 525 42.83 -15.41 35.73
C PRO A 525 43.17 -14.50 34.50
N SER A 526 42.12 -13.90 33.92
CA SER A 526 42.06 -12.91 32.81
C SER A 526 42.29 -11.43 33.25
N PRO A 527 42.47 -10.49 32.28
CA PRO A 527 41.96 -9.12 32.47
C PRO A 527 41.30 -8.45 31.23
N ASP A 528 40.67 -7.32 31.54
CA ASP A 528 39.59 -6.54 30.89
C ASP A 528 39.90 -5.58 29.71
N ASP A 529 38.79 -5.22 29.07
CA ASP A 529 38.34 -4.00 28.36
C ASP A 529 39.15 -2.69 28.36
N THR A 530 39.11 -1.98 27.22
CA THR A 530 39.03 -0.50 27.17
C THR A 530 38.15 0.01 26.01
N ASN A 531 37.43 1.08 26.30
CA ASN A 531 36.36 1.73 25.51
C ASN A 531 36.83 3.15 25.09
N GLN A 532 36.47 3.65 23.90
CA GLN A 532 36.67 5.07 23.51
C GLN A 532 35.46 5.65 22.78
N HIS A 533 35.07 6.85 23.21
CA HIS A 533 34.01 7.73 22.68
C HIS A 533 34.57 8.80 21.74
N ASN A 534 33.75 9.31 20.82
CA ASN A 534 33.96 10.60 20.15
C ASN A 534 32.60 11.32 19.85
N PRO A 535 32.52 12.67 19.88
CA PRO A 535 31.26 13.43 19.90
C PRO A 535 30.84 14.04 18.54
N HIS A 536 29.54 14.34 18.40
CA HIS A 536 28.94 15.10 17.28
C HIS A 536 28.24 16.39 17.76
N PRO A 537 28.09 17.42 16.88
CA PRO A 537 27.80 18.80 17.27
C PRO A 537 26.29 19.14 17.31
N SER A 538 26.03 20.27 17.95
CA SER A 538 24.77 20.81 18.47
C SER A 538 23.88 21.53 17.45
N GLY A 539 22.56 21.33 17.56
CA GLY A 539 21.49 22.13 16.95
C GLY A 539 20.63 22.82 18.03
N ARG A 540 20.21 24.07 17.75
CA ARG A 540 19.44 24.97 18.64
C ARG A 540 17.96 24.54 18.85
N PRO A 541 17.25 25.11 19.86
CA PRO A 541 16.22 24.38 20.59
C PRO A 541 14.79 24.49 20.01
N PHE A 542 14.05 23.42 20.28
CA PHE A 542 12.62 23.25 20.13
C PHE A 542 11.80 24.27 20.96
N PRO A 543 10.59 24.69 20.53
CA PRO A 543 9.66 25.37 21.43
C PRO A 543 9.28 24.43 22.59
N GLY A 544 9.42 24.92 23.83
CA GLY A 544 9.51 24.11 25.06
C GLY A 544 8.36 23.15 25.36
N LYS A 545 7.15 23.37 24.81
CA LYS A 545 5.97 22.53 25.12
C LYS A 545 5.89 21.23 24.32
N PHE A 546 6.57 21.13 23.18
CA PHE A 546 6.60 19.90 22.37
C PHE A 546 7.48 18.81 23.00
N LYS A 547 8.44 19.21 23.85
CA LYS A 547 9.31 18.29 24.58
C LYS A 547 8.53 17.57 25.69
N GLU A 548 7.61 18.28 26.36
CA GLU A 548 6.77 17.71 27.42
C GLU A 548 5.81 16.62 26.89
N LEU A 549 5.22 16.79 25.71
CA LEU A 549 4.40 15.74 25.08
C LEU A 549 5.23 14.52 24.67
N ARG A 550 6.48 14.73 24.22
CA ARG A 550 7.41 13.64 23.92
C ARG A 550 7.81 12.86 25.17
N GLU A 551 8.03 13.57 26.28
CA GLU A 551 8.35 12.97 27.58
C GLU A 551 7.16 12.22 28.17
N ARG A 552 5.93 12.74 28.04
CA ARG A 552 4.69 12.03 28.39
C ARG A 552 4.42 10.80 27.52
N SER A 553 4.70 10.87 26.21
CA SER A 553 4.61 9.70 25.32
C SER A 553 5.60 8.59 25.70
N LYS A 554 6.76 8.94 26.27
CA LYS A 554 7.71 7.96 26.81
C LYS A 554 7.10 7.21 28.00
N ALA A 555 6.44 7.93 28.92
CA ALA A 555 5.74 7.33 30.06
C ALA A 555 4.58 6.40 29.66
N LEU A 556 3.87 6.69 28.56
CA LEU A 556 2.82 5.79 28.03
C LEU A 556 3.37 4.52 27.36
N ARG A 557 4.64 4.52 26.88
CA ARG A 557 5.29 3.32 26.35
C ARG A 557 5.69 2.37 27.47
N ASP A 558 6.17 2.93 28.59
CA ASP A 558 6.64 2.16 29.74
C ASP A 558 5.50 1.48 30.53
N HIS A 559 4.23 1.72 30.17
CA HIS A 559 3.04 1.06 30.75
C HIS A 559 2.45 -0.05 29.88
N VAL A 560 3.04 -0.36 28.72
CA VAL A 560 2.54 -1.41 27.80
C VAL A 560 3.52 -2.60 27.68
N GLU A 561 4.71 -2.54 28.29
CA GLU A 561 5.75 -3.58 28.19
C GLU A 561 5.97 -4.44 29.45
N THR A 562 5.00 -4.51 30.38
CA THR A 562 5.06 -5.48 31.49
C THR A 562 3.78 -6.32 31.57
N ASP A 563 3.72 -7.38 30.77
CA ASP A 563 2.85 -8.54 31.03
C ASP A 563 3.71 -9.80 30.92
N GLU A 564 4.27 -10.24 32.05
CA GLU A 564 4.73 -11.62 32.22
C GLU A 564 3.54 -12.54 32.55
N PRO A 565 3.57 -13.82 32.13
CA PRO A 565 2.40 -14.70 32.21
C PRO A 565 2.21 -15.23 33.64
N VAL A 566 1.15 -14.79 34.31
CA VAL A 566 0.74 -15.39 35.60
C VAL A 566 -0.11 -16.64 35.34
N SER A 567 0.37 -17.76 35.87
CA SER A 567 -0.27 -19.07 35.88
C SER A 567 -1.54 -19.09 36.73
N CYS A 568 -2.51 -19.89 36.27
CA CYS A 568 -3.82 -20.05 36.88
C CYS A 568 -3.76 -21.09 38.02
N SER A 569 -4.17 -20.73 39.23
CA SER A 569 -4.51 -21.71 40.28
C SER A 569 -5.64 -21.20 41.20
N SER A 570 -6.70 -22.01 41.22
CA SER A 570 -7.67 -22.29 42.31
C SER A 570 -8.41 -21.15 43.03
N VAL A 571 -9.71 -21.07 42.70
CA VAL A 571 -10.92 -21.02 43.56
C VAL A 571 -10.72 -20.69 45.04
N GLU A 572 -11.40 -19.63 45.51
CA GLU A 572 -12.13 -19.65 46.78
C GLU A 572 -13.30 -18.65 46.78
N THR A 573 -14.41 -19.08 47.37
CA THR A 573 -15.74 -18.44 47.44
C THR A 573 -15.84 -17.45 48.60
N GLY A 574 -16.50 -16.30 48.40
CA GLY A 574 -16.88 -15.39 49.48
C GLY A 574 -18.04 -14.47 49.11
N GLN A 575 -19.09 -14.49 49.93
CA GLN A 575 -20.36 -13.76 49.79
C GLN A 575 -20.32 -12.32 50.35
N GLY A 576 -21.22 -11.47 49.81
CA GLY A 576 -21.77 -10.24 50.44
C GLY A 576 -21.06 -8.94 50.06
N ASP A 577 -21.69 -7.78 49.92
CA ASP A 577 -23.11 -7.36 49.90
C ASP A 577 -23.15 -5.94 49.26
N GLY A 578 -24.33 -5.56 48.75
CA GLY A 578 -24.83 -4.26 48.27
C GLY A 578 -23.91 -3.04 48.08
N THR A 579 -23.91 -2.46 46.87
CA THR A 579 -24.64 -1.21 46.57
C THR A 579 -24.53 -0.79 45.09
N THR A 580 -25.66 -0.30 44.60
CA THR A 580 -26.09 0.11 43.26
C THR A 580 -25.14 1.01 42.44
N ARG A 581 -24.82 0.60 41.19
CA ARG A 581 -24.53 1.49 40.04
C ARG A 581 -24.98 0.86 38.72
N ASP A 582 -25.52 1.72 37.85
CA ASP A 582 -26.13 1.47 36.53
C ASP A 582 -25.29 0.60 35.55
N PRO A 583 -25.93 -0.05 34.55
CA PRO A 583 -25.32 -1.16 33.82
C PRO A 583 -24.36 -0.71 32.72
N PRO A 584 -23.23 -1.40 32.51
CA PRO A 584 -22.40 -1.22 31.34
C PRO A 584 -23.00 -1.98 30.14
N ILE A 585 -23.19 -1.26 29.04
CA ILE A 585 -23.60 -1.79 27.73
C ILE A 585 -22.49 -2.71 27.22
N ARG A 586 -22.78 -4.00 27.11
CA ARG A 586 -21.92 -5.02 26.50
C ARG A 586 -21.87 -4.82 24.99
N TYR A 587 -20.67 -4.59 24.45
CA TYR A 587 -20.38 -4.80 23.03
C TYR A 587 -20.31 -6.31 22.77
N SER A 588 -21.26 -6.82 21.98
CA SER A 588 -21.23 -8.20 21.49
C SER A 588 -20.14 -8.35 20.43
N ASN A 589 -19.08 -9.08 20.78
CA ASN A 589 -18.11 -9.63 19.85
C ASN A 589 -18.81 -10.55 18.84
N LEU A 590 -18.69 -10.26 17.55
CA LEU A 590 -18.91 -11.25 16.51
C LEU A 590 -17.69 -12.17 16.48
N ASN A 591 -17.91 -13.44 16.82
CA ASN A 591 -16.92 -14.51 16.83
C ASN A 591 -16.12 -14.60 15.52
N PRO A 592 -14.78 -14.76 15.57
CA PRO A 592 -14.04 -15.33 14.46
C PRO A 592 -14.28 -16.85 14.41
N LEU A 593 -14.67 -17.35 13.24
CA LEU A 593 -14.77 -18.79 12.96
C LEU A 593 -13.39 -19.43 13.09
N VAL A 594 -13.19 -20.23 14.14
CA VAL A 594 -12.06 -21.14 14.30
C VAL A 594 -12.36 -22.41 13.51
N PHE A 595 -11.55 -22.70 12.49
CA PHE A 595 -11.59 -23.99 11.81
C PHE A 595 -10.71 -24.98 12.57
N GLU A 596 -11.34 -25.89 13.31
CA GLU A 596 -10.68 -27.07 13.85
C GLU A 596 -10.98 -28.27 12.94
N GLN A 597 -9.92 -28.88 12.42
CA GLN A 597 -9.97 -29.98 11.47
C GLN A 597 -10.13 -31.31 12.24
N ARG A 598 -11.31 -31.95 12.18
CA ARG A 598 -11.46 -33.36 12.59
C ARG A 598 -12.42 -34.13 11.68
N GLY A 599 -11.88 -35.20 11.09
CA GLY A 599 -12.51 -36.52 10.97
C GLY A 599 -13.80 -36.67 10.15
N LYS A 600 -13.68 -37.45 9.06
CA LYS A 600 -14.78 -38.08 8.31
C LYS A 600 -15.90 -38.57 9.23
N HIS A 601 -17.15 -38.13 9.03
CA HIS A 601 -18.37 -38.97 8.99
C HIS A 601 -19.60 -38.13 8.60
N LYS A 602 -20.47 -38.69 7.75
CA LYS A 602 -21.76 -38.13 7.32
C LYS A 602 -22.68 -37.95 8.53
N ILE A 603 -23.28 -36.77 8.71
CA ILE A 603 -24.46 -36.59 9.57
C ILE A 603 -25.60 -35.99 8.75
N ARG A 604 -26.71 -36.73 8.75
CA ARG A 604 -27.99 -36.43 8.10
C ARG A 604 -28.80 -35.60 9.12
N LEU A 605 -29.13 -34.35 8.81
CA LEU A 605 -29.96 -33.52 9.66
C LEU A 605 -31.45 -33.80 9.38
N HIS A 606 -32.17 -34.26 10.40
CA HIS A 606 -33.64 -34.27 10.45
C HIS A 606 -34.14 -32.87 10.81
N PHE A 607 -35.05 -32.31 10.02
CA PHE A 607 -35.82 -31.14 10.38
C PHE A 607 -37.14 -31.59 11.03
N GLY A 608 -37.41 -31.09 12.24
CA GLY A 608 -38.75 -31.08 12.81
C GLY A 608 -39.48 -29.82 12.34
N ASP A 609 -40.62 -30.02 11.68
CA ASP A 609 -41.63 -29.01 11.38
C ASP A 609 -42.15 -28.35 12.69
N VAL A 610 -42.59 -27.09 12.73
CA VAL A 610 -43.98 -26.70 12.40
C VAL A 610 -44.09 -25.18 12.14
N GLN A 611 -44.57 -24.89 10.93
CA GLN A 611 -45.60 -23.93 10.48
C GLN A 611 -45.54 -22.42 10.80
N GLY A 612 -45.58 -21.65 9.70
CA GLY A 612 -46.10 -20.27 9.68
C GLY A 612 -45.64 -19.49 8.45
N GLN A 613 -46.36 -19.64 7.34
CA GLN A 613 -46.56 -18.74 6.16
C GLN A 613 -45.51 -17.61 5.95
N ASP A 614 -44.85 -17.41 4.80
CA ASP A 614 -45.34 -17.50 3.43
C ASP A 614 -44.13 -17.58 2.46
N ARG A 615 -44.20 -18.48 1.47
CA ARG A 615 -43.15 -18.72 0.47
C ARG A 615 -43.48 -17.97 -0.82
N ARG A 616 -42.63 -17.04 -1.25
CA ARG A 616 -42.29 -16.88 -2.68
C ARG A 616 -40.78 -16.66 -2.83
N ILE A 617 -40.14 -17.73 -3.28
CA ILE A 617 -38.71 -17.83 -3.60
C ILE A 617 -38.49 -17.24 -5.00
N PHE A 618 -37.64 -16.23 -5.13
CA PHE A 618 -37.02 -15.88 -6.41
C PHE A 618 -35.91 -16.89 -6.72
N ALA A 619 -36.10 -17.66 -7.80
CA ALA A 619 -35.03 -18.42 -8.43
C ALA A 619 -33.99 -17.46 -9.05
N ARG A 620 -32.71 -17.73 -8.80
CA ARG A 620 -31.57 -17.05 -9.45
C ARG A 620 -31.54 -17.42 -10.94
N PRO A 621 -31.34 -16.48 -11.87
CA PRO A 621 -31.12 -16.85 -13.27
C PRO A 621 -29.66 -17.23 -13.52
N THR A 622 -29.45 -18.50 -13.84
CA THR A 622 -28.25 -19.05 -14.44
C THR A 622 -28.17 -18.61 -15.90
N PHE A 623 -27.11 -17.90 -16.29
CA PHE A 623 -26.87 -17.54 -17.68
C PHE A 623 -26.43 -18.78 -18.48
N LEU A 624 -27.31 -19.28 -19.36
CA LEU A 624 -26.97 -20.28 -20.37
C LEU A 624 -26.65 -19.59 -21.70
N ALA A 625 -25.43 -19.80 -22.18
CA ALA A 625 -24.99 -19.39 -23.51
C ALA A 625 -25.74 -20.19 -24.59
N LYS A 626 -26.43 -19.49 -25.50
CA LYS A 626 -26.95 -20.08 -26.74
C LYS A 626 -26.07 -19.68 -27.93
N LYS A 627 -25.47 -20.70 -28.56
CA LYS A 627 -24.92 -20.69 -29.92
C LYS A 627 -25.97 -20.15 -30.91
N LYS A 628 -25.59 -19.18 -31.75
CA LYS A 628 -26.34 -18.81 -32.96
C LYS A 628 -25.79 -19.61 -34.15
N PHE A 629 -26.63 -20.46 -34.72
CA PHE A 629 -26.58 -20.81 -36.14
C PHE A 629 -27.47 -19.82 -36.90
N GLY A 630 -27.01 -19.38 -38.08
CA GLY A 630 -27.73 -18.45 -38.93
C GLY A 630 -28.81 -19.13 -39.77
N ALA A 631 -29.81 -18.33 -40.16
CA ALA A 631 -30.54 -18.44 -41.42
C ALA A 631 -31.31 -17.14 -41.66
N GLN A 632 -31.56 -16.89 -42.94
CA GLN A 632 -31.99 -15.66 -43.60
C GLN A 632 -33.43 -15.21 -43.32
N GLY A 633 -33.70 -13.93 -43.64
CA GLY A 633 -34.92 -13.56 -44.38
C GLY A 633 -35.89 -12.61 -43.67
N GLY A 634 -36.19 -11.48 -44.32
CA GLY A 634 -37.54 -10.89 -44.27
C GLY A 634 -37.67 -9.46 -43.71
N ALA A 635 -37.89 -8.52 -44.63
CA ALA A 635 -38.32 -7.13 -44.53
C ALA A 635 -39.27 -6.68 -43.36
N ALA A 636 -38.94 -5.50 -42.79
CA ALA A 636 -39.69 -4.23 -42.57
C ALA A 636 -41.22 -4.21 -42.27
N PRO A 637 -41.81 -3.05 -41.87
CA PRO A 637 -41.48 -2.13 -40.76
C PRO A 637 -42.71 -1.73 -39.89
N GLU A 638 -42.49 -1.21 -38.68
CA GLU A 638 -43.13 -0.01 -38.08
C GLU A 638 -42.43 0.36 -36.76
#